data_AF-A0A2A6MA46-F1
#
_entry.id   AF-A0A2A6MA46-F1
#
_cell.length_a   1.000
_cell.length_b   1.000
_cell.length_c   1.000
_cell.angle_alpha   90.00
_cell.angle_beta   90.00
_cell.angle_gamma   90.00
#
_symmetry.space_group_name_H-M   'P 1'
#
loop_
_entity.id
_entity.type
_entity.pdbx_description
1 polymer ?
#
loop_
_entity_poly.entity_id
_entity_poly.type
_entity_poly.pdbx_seq_one_letter_code
_entity_poly.pdbx_strand_id
1 'polypeptide(L)'
;MTASRIFLLFGTEEPEPVPRRLEAGRLSAELVGGNLRMIRFSGKEVLRAVSFLVRDRDWGTCEAAITELTVEEEEAATIARYDARFRAPDGAVLDCRATIEVFPDALIFDARFTPDRDFETARAGFAILHPIVGVAGRAVTVEHGDGSVERSVFPDLIEPWQPFKDIAAITYEVMPGIEAECRMIGDVFEMEDQRNWTDGSYKTYVRPLALPWPYVLKAGETVHQAVRLSIRQLDAVAVVATKPVPIEISLRRDQGKLPAIGIGLRPDEAGDELLEAGLIRVLGTRHLICHFDPGAGHGAAALRHFRQMADTSGAAVTLECFVPCRRPLDDELGEIARMVRDSGLRLASLAVSPSVDRQSTPPGSAWPECPPLEDVYQAAQRAFPGVPLGGGMFSYFTELNRKRAPANRLAYVTHCTNPIVHAADDLSVMQTFEALRDVTRSVRVIYGDKPYRIGPSTIAMRQNPYGSQTKDNPSGKRIAMANRDPRHNALFGAAWTLAYAATVAEAEVEVLTLSTLAGPFGLVAGPGEPVKEGFPRPLFYVLRWLAELSGGEGIAIETCVADRVLGLGAELDGTITLLLANLTPNPQTVTLAEPGRRRLLLLDEGWLRNGAREPEARPHESADVVLPAYAVARIEIL
;
A
#
# COMPACT_ATOMS: atom_id res chain seq x y z
N MET A 1 -4.88 -1.93 34.05
CA MET A 1 -3.54 -1.62 33.52
C MET A 1 -3.72 -0.58 32.42
N THR A 2 -2.90 0.46 32.41
CA THR A 2 -2.91 1.47 31.34
C THR A 2 -2.38 0.84 30.05
N ALA A 3 -3.06 1.04 28.92
CA ALA A 3 -2.62 0.53 27.62
C ALA A 3 -1.17 0.98 27.30
N SER A 4 -0.37 0.07 26.74
CA SER A 4 1.01 0.36 26.33
C SER A 4 1.02 1.41 25.21
N ARG A 5 2.14 2.13 25.06
CA ARG A 5 2.29 3.10 23.96
C ARG A 5 2.21 2.42 22.60
N ILE A 6 2.88 1.28 22.42
CA ILE A 6 2.91 0.54 21.15
C ILE A 6 1.49 0.10 20.77
N PHE A 7 0.71 -0.40 21.72
CA PHE A 7 -0.67 -0.80 21.48
C PHE A 7 -1.56 0.37 21.03
N LEU A 8 -1.40 1.56 21.61
CA LEU A 8 -2.16 2.74 21.17
C LEU A 8 -1.77 3.24 19.77
N LEU A 9 -0.50 3.08 19.39
CA LEU A 9 -0.01 3.48 18.08
C LEU A 9 -0.38 2.47 16.98
N PHE A 10 -0.25 1.17 17.25
CA PHE A 10 -0.30 0.12 16.22
C PHE A 10 -1.39 -0.93 16.42
N GLY A 11 -2.13 -0.90 17.53
CA GLY A 11 -3.20 -1.87 17.83
C GLY A 11 -2.70 -3.28 18.17
N THR A 12 -1.39 -3.45 18.37
CA THR A 12 -0.74 -4.71 18.72
C THR A 12 0.43 -4.46 19.67
N GLU A 13 0.77 -5.47 20.47
CA GLU A 13 1.97 -5.49 21.32
C GLU A 13 3.15 -6.18 20.62
N GLU A 14 2.97 -6.66 19.39
CA GLU A 14 4.07 -7.21 18.60
C GLU A 14 5.13 -6.14 18.35
N PRO A 15 6.39 -6.35 18.81
CA PRO A 15 7.47 -5.40 18.57
C PRO A 15 7.92 -5.48 17.11
N GLU A 16 8.33 -4.35 16.54
CA GLU A 16 9.14 -4.39 15.32
C GLU A 16 10.56 -4.91 15.64
N PRO A 17 11.18 -5.65 14.72
CA PRO A 17 12.59 -6.02 14.84
C PRO A 17 13.47 -4.78 14.97
N VAL A 18 14.40 -4.78 15.94
CA VAL A 18 15.33 -3.67 16.13
C VAL A 18 16.43 -3.73 15.06
N PRO A 19 16.58 -2.70 14.20
CA PRO A 19 17.63 -2.67 13.19
C PRO A 19 19.00 -2.49 13.82
N ARG A 20 20.00 -3.19 13.27
CA ARG A 20 21.42 -2.94 13.57
C ARG A 20 22.03 -2.12 12.45
N ARG A 21 22.50 -0.90 12.77
CA ARG A 21 23.15 -0.03 11.78
C ARG A 21 24.54 -0.56 11.44
N LEU A 22 24.85 -0.65 10.15
CA LEU A 22 26.18 -0.90 9.59
C LEU A 22 26.63 0.37 8.87
N GLU A 23 27.88 0.80 9.06
CA GLU A 23 28.36 2.06 8.51
C GLU A 23 29.85 2.00 8.19
N ALA A 24 30.24 2.61 7.07
CA ALA A 24 31.63 2.93 6.77
C ALA A 24 31.68 4.23 5.99
N GLY A 25 32.39 5.23 6.52
CA GLY A 25 32.47 6.57 5.93
C GLY A 25 31.09 7.20 5.72
N ARG A 26 30.71 7.39 4.45
CA ARG A 26 29.44 8.03 4.05
C ARG A 26 28.33 7.01 3.75
N LEU A 27 28.65 5.72 3.70
CA LEU A 27 27.72 4.65 3.35
C LEU A 27 27.19 3.97 4.61
N SER A 28 25.88 3.80 4.71
CA SER A 28 25.23 3.12 5.84
C SER A 28 24.07 2.26 5.39
N ALA A 29 23.77 1.20 6.15
CA ALA A 29 22.62 0.33 5.96
C ALA A 29 22.07 -0.17 7.31
N GLU A 30 20.82 -0.62 7.33
CA GLU A 30 20.18 -1.21 8.51
C GLU A 30 20.01 -2.72 8.30
N LEU A 31 20.64 -3.53 9.15
CA LEU A 31 20.52 -4.99 9.17
C LEU A 31 19.32 -5.41 10.02
N VAL A 32 18.35 -6.08 9.39
CA VAL A 32 17.10 -6.57 10.01
C VAL A 32 16.80 -7.97 9.50
N GLY A 33 16.75 -8.96 10.40
CA GLY A 33 16.40 -10.34 10.03
C GLY A 33 17.28 -10.91 8.92
N GLY A 34 18.58 -10.56 8.93
CA GLY A 34 19.56 -10.98 7.91
C GLY A 34 19.49 -10.18 6.60
N ASN A 35 18.52 -9.28 6.44
CA ASN A 35 18.38 -8.47 5.24
C ASN A 35 18.84 -7.03 5.50
N LEU A 36 19.13 -6.29 4.44
CA LEU A 36 19.51 -4.89 4.51
C LEU A 36 18.34 -4.00 4.11
N ARG A 37 18.18 -2.89 4.82
CA ARG A 37 17.22 -1.81 4.52
C ARG A 37 17.90 -0.45 4.60
N MET A 38 17.25 0.55 4.02
CA MET A 38 17.64 1.96 4.13
C MET A 38 19.12 2.20 3.78
N ILE A 39 19.58 1.62 2.67
CA ILE A 39 20.97 1.73 2.22
C ILE A 39 21.17 3.14 1.68
N ARG A 40 21.99 3.93 2.37
CA ARG A 40 22.15 5.36 2.15
C ARG A 40 23.59 5.76 1.98
N PHE A 41 23.83 6.70 1.06
CA PHE A 41 25.10 7.41 0.92
C PHE A 41 24.89 8.89 1.25
N SER A 42 25.58 9.39 2.28
CA SER A 42 25.41 10.77 2.78
C SER A 42 23.95 11.13 3.10
N GLY A 43 23.22 10.18 3.68
CA GLY A 43 21.81 10.32 4.04
C GLY A 43 20.81 10.24 2.87
N LYS A 44 21.27 10.24 1.61
CA LYS A 44 20.40 9.95 0.45
C LYS A 44 20.29 8.46 0.24
N GLU A 45 19.07 8.00 0.01
CA GLU A 45 18.83 6.59 -0.23
C GLU A 45 19.33 6.18 -1.60
N VAL A 46 20.13 5.12 -1.62
CA VAL A 46 20.69 4.52 -2.82
C VAL A 46 19.86 3.29 -3.19
N LEU A 47 19.71 2.37 -2.24
CA LEU A 47 18.84 1.19 -2.35
C LEU A 47 17.90 1.17 -1.14
N ARG A 48 16.64 0.81 -1.38
CA ARG A 48 15.65 0.66 -0.31
C ARG A 48 15.90 -0.59 0.52
N ALA A 49 16.21 -1.71 -0.15
CA ALA A 49 16.51 -2.97 0.52
C ALA A 49 17.32 -3.93 -0.35
N VAL A 50 18.07 -4.83 0.29
CA VAL A 50 18.64 -6.03 -0.32
C VAL A 50 18.29 -7.20 0.58
N SER A 51 17.55 -8.18 0.06
CA SER A 51 17.05 -9.32 0.82
C SER A 51 17.40 -10.64 0.15
N PHE A 52 17.78 -11.65 0.92
CA PHE A 52 17.88 -13.02 0.44
C PHE A 52 16.62 -13.78 0.81
N LEU A 53 15.83 -14.18 -0.20
CA LEU A 53 14.51 -14.77 0.00
C LEU A 53 14.48 -16.21 -0.49
N VAL A 54 13.84 -17.08 0.30
CA VAL A 54 13.53 -18.46 -0.07
C VAL A 54 12.01 -18.65 -0.09
N ARG A 55 11.48 -19.12 -1.22
CA ARG A 55 10.08 -19.44 -1.43
C ARG A 55 9.93 -20.93 -1.70
N ASP A 56 9.00 -21.58 -0.99
CA ASP A 56 8.66 -22.97 -1.27
C ASP A 56 7.98 -23.13 -2.64
N ARG A 57 7.63 -24.36 -3.00
CA ARG A 57 6.98 -24.69 -4.28
C ARG A 57 5.64 -23.97 -4.52
N ASP A 58 4.99 -23.50 -3.45
CA ASP A 58 3.68 -22.84 -3.49
C ASP A 58 3.80 -21.33 -3.19
N TRP A 59 4.99 -20.76 -3.38
CA TRP A 59 5.32 -19.34 -3.14
C TRP A 59 5.25 -18.86 -1.68
N GLY A 60 5.09 -19.79 -0.73
CA GLY A 60 5.20 -19.50 0.70
C GLY A 60 6.62 -19.06 1.07
N THR A 61 6.75 -18.01 1.90
CA THR A 61 8.06 -17.58 2.39
C THR A 61 8.58 -18.57 3.43
N CYS A 62 9.73 -19.18 3.18
CA CYS A 62 10.47 -19.90 4.22
C CYS A 62 11.18 -18.87 5.10
N GLU A 63 10.85 -18.81 6.38
CA GLU A 63 11.52 -17.91 7.33
C GLU A 63 12.98 -18.34 7.56
N ALA A 64 13.88 -17.36 7.65
CA ALA A 64 15.29 -17.59 7.96
C ALA A 64 15.47 -17.73 9.48
N ALA A 65 15.91 -18.89 9.94
CA ALA A 65 16.44 -19.02 11.29
C ALA A 65 17.92 -18.61 11.30
N ILE A 66 18.22 -17.42 11.84
CA ILE A 66 19.58 -16.85 11.86
C ILE A 66 20.31 -17.23 13.14
N THR A 67 21.55 -17.67 13.00
CA THR A 67 22.47 -18.04 14.08
C THR A 67 23.86 -17.45 13.84
N GLU A 68 24.68 -17.40 14.89
CA GLU A 68 26.09 -16.96 14.80
C GLU A 68 26.27 -15.56 14.15
N LEU A 69 25.32 -14.64 14.39
CA LEU A 69 25.44 -13.27 13.87
C LEU A 69 26.55 -12.51 14.60
N THR A 70 27.64 -12.25 13.90
CA THR A 70 28.72 -11.36 14.34
C THR A 70 28.74 -10.10 13.49
N VAL A 71 29.15 -8.99 14.10
CA VAL A 71 29.46 -7.75 13.37
C VAL A 71 30.75 -7.19 13.94
N GLU A 72 31.70 -6.96 13.06
CA GLU A 72 33.03 -6.45 13.32
C GLU A 72 33.12 -5.05 12.70
N GLU A 73 33.42 -4.06 13.54
CA GLU A 73 33.65 -2.68 13.11
C GLU A 73 35.17 -2.46 13.03
N GLU A 74 35.67 -2.30 11.82
CA GLU A 74 37.07 -2.01 11.51
C GLU A 74 37.22 -0.54 11.09
N GLU A 75 38.47 -0.06 10.98
CA GLU A 75 38.75 1.35 10.65
C GLU A 75 38.15 1.78 9.29
N ALA A 76 38.13 0.86 8.32
CA ALA A 76 37.69 1.12 6.95
C ALA A 76 36.53 0.22 6.49
N ALA A 77 35.95 -0.59 7.36
CA ALA A 77 34.85 -1.48 7.00
C ALA A 77 33.99 -1.85 8.20
N THR A 78 32.70 -2.11 7.97
CA THR A 78 31.86 -2.86 8.90
C THR A 78 31.47 -4.17 8.25
N ILE A 79 31.75 -5.29 8.91
CA ILE A 79 31.51 -6.63 8.36
C ILE A 79 30.54 -7.39 9.26
N ALA A 80 29.42 -7.85 8.70
CA ALA A 80 28.49 -8.74 9.36
C ALA A 80 28.54 -10.15 8.75
N ARG A 81 28.57 -11.19 9.60
CA ARG A 81 28.54 -12.59 9.15
C ARG A 81 27.51 -13.36 9.96
N TYR A 82 26.78 -14.26 9.32
CA TYR A 82 25.83 -15.13 9.99
C TYR A 82 25.55 -16.39 9.18
N ASP A 83 25.07 -17.43 9.86
CA ASP A 83 24.47 -18.59 9.23
C ASP A 83 22.93 -18.45 9.29
N ALA A 84 22.25 -18.84 8.23
CA ALA A 84 20.80 -18.86 8.13
C ALA A 84 20.33 -20.24 7.67
N ARG A 85 19.25 -20.72 8.29
CA ARG A 85 18.62 -21.98 7.94
C ARG A 85 17.18 -21.74 7.50
N PHE A 86 16.85 -22.18 6.29
CA PHE A 86 15.49 -22.17 5.76
C PHE A 86 14.93 -23.58 5.77
N ARG A 87 13.66 -23.72 6.11
CA ARG A 87 12.96 -25.01 6.11
C ARG A 87 11.74 -24.95 5.18
N ALA A 88 11.70 -25.84 4.21
CA ALA A 88 10.53 -26.04 3.36
C ALA A 88 9.43 -26.83 4.09
N PRO A 89 8.16 -26.75 3.65
CA PRO A 89 7.05 -27.47 4.27
C PRO A 89 7.23 -29.01 4.33
N ASP A 90 7.95 -29.59 3.37
CA ASP A 90 8.28 -31.03 3.32
C ASP A 90 9.44 -31.44 4.25
N GLY A 91 10.02 -30.45 4.96
CA GLY A 91 11.11 -30.63 5.89
C GLY A 91 12.51 -30.56 5.27
N ALA A 92 12.64 -30.33 3.95
CA ALA A 92 13.92 -30.04 3.32
C ALA A 92 14.54 -28.78 3.92
N VAL A 93 15.87 -28.76 4.03
CA VAL A 93 16.63 -27.69 4.66
C VAL A 93 17.56 -27.06 3.65
N LEU A 94 17.58 -25.74 3.60
CA LEU A 94 18.56 -24.96 2.87
C LEU A 94 19.40 -24.19 3.90
N ASP A 95 20.66 -24.58 4.05
CA ASP A 95 21.61 -23.88 4.90
C ASP A 95 22.34 -22.83 4.07
N CYS A 96 22.42 -21.61 4.58
CA CYS A 96 22.99 -20.44 3.90
C CYS A 96 24.00 -19.75 4.81
N ARG A 97 25.21 -19.54 4.33
CA ARG A 97 26.19 -18.66 4.97
C ARG A 97 26.19 -17.32 4.26
N ALA A 98 26.03 -16.25 5.04
CA ALA A 98 25.96 -14.89 4.54
C ALA A 98 27.11 -14.03 5.08
N THR A 99 27.60 -13.12 4.24
CA THR A 99 28.58 -12.11 4.62
C THR A 99 28.19 -10.78 3.99
N ILE A 100 28.12 -9.74 4.81
CA ILE A 100 27.83 -8.37 4.41
C ILE A 100 29.04 -7.52 4.76
N GLU A 101 29.62 -6.87 3.77
CA GLU A 101 30.78 -5.99 3.94
C GLU A 101 30.39 -4.58 3.49
N VAL A 102 30.51 -3.60 4.39
CA VAL A 102 30.24 -2.20 4.13
C VAL A 102 31.57 -1.44 4.16
N PHE A 103 31.95 -0.86 3.03
CA PHE A 103 33.12 0.00 2.84
C PHE A 103 32.66 1.45 2.58
N PRO A 104 33.56 2.45 2.60
CA PRO A 104 33.21 3.86 2.37
C PRO A 104 32.49 4.13 1.04
N ASP A 105 32.73 3.30 0.03
CA ASP A 105 32.26 3.45 -1.34
C ASP A 105 31.61 2.18 -1.92
N ALA A 106 31.49 1.11 -1.15
CA ALA A 106 30.94 -0.15 -1.64
C ALA A 106 30.20 -0.92 -0.55
N LEU A 107 29.19 -1.67 -0.95
CA LEU A 107 28.53 -2.67 -0.10
C LEU A 107 28.48 -3.99 -0.85
N ILE A 108 28.87 -5.07 -0.21
CA ILE A 108 28.84 -6.43 -0.77
C ILE A 108 27.97 -7.29 0.13
N PHE A 109 26.99 -7.98 -0.46
CA PHE A 109 26.19 -8.98 0.22
C PHE A 109 26.38 -10.32 -0.50
N ASP A 110 27.15 -11.20 0.12
CA ASP A 110 27.49 -12.55 -0.35
C ASP A 110 26.62 -13.60 0.34
N ALA A 111 26.09 -14.55 -0.42
CA ALA A 111 25.34 -15.69 0.10
C ALA A 111 25.78 -16.99 -0.58
N ARG A 112 26.13 -17.99 0.22
CA ARG A 112 26.42 -19.36 -0.22
C ARG A 112 25.46 -20.32 0.44
N PHE A 113 24.66 -21.02 -0.35
CA PHE A 113 23.59 -21.86 0.17
C PHE A 113 23.62 -23.26 -0.41
N THR A 114 23.39 -24.26 0.43
CA THR A 114 23.50 -25.68 0.11
C THR A 114 22.31 -26.43 0.72
N PRO A 115 21.56 -27.21 -0.06
CA PRO A 115 20.44 -27.96 0.47
C PRO A 115 20.89 -29.32 1.03
N ASP A 116 20.22 -29.79 2.09
CA ASP A 116 20.49 -31.10 2.71
C ASP A 116 20.07 -32.29 1.82
N ARG A 117 19.06 -32.06 0.99
CA ARG A 117 18.48 -32.98 0.01
C ARG A 117 18.03 -32.19 -1.22
N ASP A 118 17.41 -32.84 -2.21
CA ASP A 118 16.79 -32.10 -3.31
C ASP A 118 15.72 -31.14 -2.74
N PHE A 119 15.92 -29.84 -2.96
CA PHE A 119 15.08 -28.78 -2.41
C PHE A 119 14.25 -28.16 -3.53
N GLU A 120 12.93 -28.40 -3.51
CA GLU A 120 12.00 -27.78 -4.43
C GLU A 120 11.68 -26.34 -4.01
N THR A 121 11.85 -25.40 -4.93
CA THR A 121 11.67 -23.98 -4.64
C THR A 121 11.06 -23.23 -5.82
N ALA A 122 10.21 -22.25 -5.55
CA ALA A 122 9.81 -21.26 -6.55
C ALA A 122 10.88 -20.15 -6.70
N ARG A 123 11.67 -19.90 -5.66
CA ARG A 123 12.72 -18.88 -5.62
C ARG A 123 13.66 -19.10 -4.46
N ALA A 124 14.96 -19.13 -4.73
CA ALA A 124 16.00 -18.97 -3.71
C ALA A 124 17.03 -17.97 -4.23
N GLY A 125 17.10 -16.78 -3.61
CA GLY A 125 18.09 -15.78 -4.00
C GLY A 125 17.73 -14.34 -3.67
N PHE A 126 18.53 -13.41 -4.21
CA PHE A 126 18.42 -11.99 -3.91
C PHE A 126 17.21 -11.28 -4.55
N ALA A 127 16.60 -10.40 -3.77
CA ALA A 127 15.71 -9.34 -4.24
C ALA A 127 16.27 -7.99 -3.78
N ILE A 128 16.35 -7.04 -4.71
CA ILE A 128 16.91 -5.71 -4.51
C ILE A 128 15.81 -4.70 -4.78
N LEU A 129 15.54 -3.82 -3.83
CA LEU A 129 14.56 -2.76 -3.95
C LEU A 129 15.27 -1.44 -4.22
N HIS A 130 14.96 -0.82 -5.35
CA HIS A 130 15.40 0.53 -5.71
C HIS A 130 14.31 1.52 -5.29
N PRO A 131 14.66 2.68 -4.71
CA PRO A 131 13.68 3.69 -4.35
C PRO A 131 12.98 4.26 -5.59
N ILE A 132 11.76 4.78 -5.43
CA ILE A 132 11.05 5.53 -6.48
C ILE A 132 11.44 7.01 -6.43
N VAL A 133 11.44 7.59 -5.22
CA VAL A 133 11.70 9.02 -5.01
C VAL A 133 13.11 9.35 -5.46
N GLY A 134 13.21 10.22 -6.46
CA GLY A 134 14.49 10.63 -7.06
C GLY A 134 14.97 9.73 -8.21
N VAL A 135 14.33 8.59 -8.47
CA VAL A 135 14.74 7.61 -9.48
C VAL A 135 13.72 7.44 -10.61
N ALA A 136 12.42 7.48 -10.33
CA ALA A 136 11.39 7.36 -11.36
C ALA A 136 11.55 8.43 -12.46
N GLY A 137 11.45 8.00 -13.73
CA GLY A 137 11.69 8.85 -14.90
C GLY A 137 13.14 9.30 -15.12
N ARG A 138 14.10 8.85 -14.29
CA ARG A 138 15.53 9.19 -14.46
C ARG A 138 16.25 8.19 -15.35
N ALA A 139 17.35 8.65 -15.93
CA ALA A 139 18.22 7.84 -16.75
C ALA A 139 18.80 6.66 -15.96
N VAL A 140 18.90 5.52 -16.63
CA VAL A 140 19.48 4.29 -16.08
C VAL A 140 20.29 3.60 -17.17
N THR A 141 21.40 2.98 -16.77
CA THR A 141 22.17 2.10 -17.64
C THR A 141 22.05 0.69 -17.11
N VAL A 142 21.62 -0.23 -17.98
CA VAL A 142 21.46 -1.65 -17.69
C VAL A 142 22.53 -2.42 -18.46
N GLU A 143 23.37 -3.17 -17.75
CA GLU A 143 24.29 -4.13 -18.35
C GLU A 143 23.64 -5.51 -18.34
N HIS A 144 23.68 -6.20 -19.47
CA HIS A 144 23.08 -7.52 -19.65
C HIS A 144 24.06 -8.66 -19.45
N GLY A 145 23.55 -9.89 -19.29
CA GLY A 145 24.38 -11.08 -19.06
C GLY A 145 25.34 -11.40 -20.21
N ASP A 146 25.02 -10.96 -21.43
CA ASP A 146 25.87 -11.07 -22.63
C ASP A 146 26.91 -9.94 -22.76
N GLY A 147 26.92 -9.00 -21.81
CA GLY A 147 27.80 -7.83 -21.80
C GLY A 147 27.31 -6.65 -22.65
N SER A 148 26.14 -6.75 -23.30
CA SER A 148 25.52 -5.60 -23.95
C SER A 148 25.03 -4.57 -22.92
N VAL A 149 24.94 -3.31 -23.35
CA VAL A 149 24.59 -2.18 -22.49
C VAL A 149 23.40 -1.43 -23.07
N GLU A 150 22.30 -1.39 -22.33
CA GLU A 150 21.12 -0.60 -22.61
C GLU A 150 21.17 0.73 -21.83
N ARG A 151 21.05 1.86 -22.54
CA ARG A 151 20.81 3.17 -21.92
C ARG A 151 19.34 3.49 -22.04
N SER A 152 18.68 3.64 -20.91
CA SER A 152 17.23 3.73 -20.80
C SER A 152 16.82 4.74 -19.74
N VAL A 153 15.55 4.69 -19.36
CA VAL A 153 15.00 5.44 -18.21
C VAL A 153 14.22 4.49 -17.32
N PHE A 154 14.29 4.69 -16.00
CA PHE A 154 13.32 4.08 -15.12
C PHE A 154 11.91 4.51 -15.54
N PRO A 155 10.91 3.61 -15.57
CA PRO A 155 9.56 3.96 -16.01
C PRO A 155 9.04 5.17 -15.25
N ASP A 156 8.66 6.25 -15.95
CA ASP A 156 8.02 7.38 -15.28
C ASP A 156 6.61 6.99 -14.83
N LEU A 157 5.80 6.51 -15.78
CA LEU A 157 4.51 5.87 -15.52
C LEU A 157 4.72 4.40 -15.17
N ILE A 158 3.74 3.82 -14.46
CA ILE A 158 3.86 2.45 -13.95
C ILE A 158 3.83 1.45 -15.10
N GLU A 159 4.91 0.69 -15.26
CA GLU A 159 5.04 -0.37 -16.26
C GLU A 159 4.33 -1.65 -15.74
N PRO A 160 3.27 -2.15 -16.40
CA PRO A 160 2.56 -3.35 -15.94
C PRO A 160 3.38 -4.66 -16.04
N TRP A 161 4.45 -4.66 -16.86
CA TRP A 161 5.30 -5.82 -17.12
C TRP A 161 6.74 -5.62 -16.61
N GLN A 162 7.68 -6.47 -17.00
CA GLN A 162 9.08 -6.29 -16.60
C GLN A 162 9.72 -5.12 -17.38
N PRO A 163 10.20 -4.06 -16.70
CA PRO A 163 10.88 -2.95 -17.38
C PRO A 163 12.20 -3.37 -18.03
N PHE A 164 12.97 -4.18 -17.31
CA PHE A 164 14.28 -4.67 -17.75
C PHE A 164 14.40 -6.17 -17.47
N LYS A 165 15.08 -6.89 -18.38
CA LYS A 165 15.32 -8.34 -18.32
C LYS A 165 16.80 -8.61 -18.52
N ASP A 166 17.21 -9.81 -18.11
CA ASP A 166 18.60 -10.26 -18.21
C ASP A 166 19.58 -9.22 -17.66
N ILE A 167 19.47 -8.92 -16.37
CA ILE A 167 20.18 -7.83 -15.72
C ILE A 167 21.43 -8.37 -15.01
N ALA A 168 22.61 -7.91 -15.42
CA ALA A 168 23.88 -8.13 -14.73
C ALA A 168 24.25 -6.95 -13.82
N ALA A 169 23.98 -5.72 -14.25
CA ALA A 169 24.15 -4.53 -13.42
C ALA A 169 23.17 -3.40 -13.79
N ILE A 170 22.84 -2.57 -12.80
CA ILE A 170 22.03 -1.36 -12.95
C ILE A 170 22.83 -0.18 -12.41
N THR A 171 23.02 0.85 -13.22
CA THR A 171 23.71 2.09 -12.84
C THR A 171 22.80 3.29 -12.99
N TYR A 172 22.71 4.13 -11.96
CA TYR A 172 21.96 5.39 -11.97
C TYR A 172 22.59 6.44 -11.06
N GLU A 173 22.27 7.70 -11.35
CA GLU A 173 22.69 8.85 -10.53
C GLU A 173 21.82 8.95 -9.27
N VAL A 174 22.45 8.99 -8.10
CA VAL A 174 21.76 9.12 -6.79
C VAL A 174 21.67 10.60 -6.36
N MET A 175 22.69 11.37 -6.71
CA MET A 175 22.77 12.81 -6.51
C MET A 175 23.72 13.39 -7.57
N PRO A 176 23.67 14.71 -7.86
CA PRO A 176 24.48 15.31 -8.91
C PRO A 176 25.96 14.90 -8.86
N GLY A 177 26.41 14.18 -9.89
CA GLY A 177 27.80 13.71 -10.02
C GLY A 177 28.17 12.50 -9.16
N ILE A 178 27.20 11.78 -8.59
CA ILE A 178 27.43 10.54 -7.83
C ILE A 178 26.52 9.44 -8.39
N GLU A 179 27.16 8.39 -8.92
CA GLU A 179 26.48 7.23 -9.48
C GLU A 179 26.56 6.04 -8.53
N ALA A 180 25.49 5.26 -8.47
CA ALA A 180 25.47 3.94 -7.85
C ALA A 180 25.37 2.88 -8.94
N GLU A 181 26.33 1.95 -8.97
CA GLU A 181 26.22 0.71 -9.73
C GLU A 181 25.85 -0.42 -8.76
N CYS A 182 24.74 -1.11 -9.05
CA CYS A 182 24.35 -2.34 -8.37
C CYS A 182 24.57 -3.51 -9.33
N ARG A 183 25.52 -4.38 -9.01
CA ARG A 183 25.88 -5.56 -9.81
C ARG A 183 25.44 -6.84 -9.11
N MET A 184 24.91 -7.77 -9.88
CA MET A 184 24.40 -9.05 -9.39
C MET A 184 25.16 -10.22 -10.00
N ILE A 185 25.40 -11.25 -9.18
CA ILE A 185 26.16 -12.45 -9.55
C ILE A 185 25.38 -13.68 -9.11
N GLY A 186 25.43 -14.73 -9.93
CA GLY A 186 25.03 -16.09 -9.57
C GLY A 186 23.75 -16.59 -10.23
N ASP A 187 22.99 -15.74 -10.91
CA ASP A 187 21.83 -16.12 -11.73
C ASP A 187 21.41 -14.94 -12.64
N VAL A 188 20.35 -15.14 -13.42
CA VAL A 188 19.69 -14.10 -14.22
C VAL A 188 18.73 -13.32 -13.34
N PHE A 189 18.77 -11.99 -13.46
CA PHE A 189 17.86 -11.08 -12.77
C PHE A 189 16.94 -10.37 -13.76
N GLU A 190 15.74 -10.02 -13.31
CA GLU A 190 14.83 -9.12 -14.04
C GLU A 190 14.19 -8.13 -13.07
N MET A 191 13.58 -7.08 -13.63
CA MET A 191 12.93 -6.03 -12.86
C MET A 191 11.41 -6.14 -12.92
N GLU A 192 10.76 -5.77 -11.82
CA GLU A 192 9.34 -5.47 -11.73
C GLU A 192 9.15 -4.06 -11.17
N ASP A 193 8.19 -3.34 -11.72
CA ASP A 193 7.71 -2.09 -11.16
C ASP A 193 6.68 -2.39 -10.06
N GLN A 194 7.12 -2.37 -8.79
CA GLN A 194 6.24 -2.77 -7.69
C GLN A 194 5.19 -1.70 -7.33
N ARG A 195 5.24 -0.51 -7.96
CA ARG A 195 4.17 0.49 -7.84
C ARG A 195 2.82 -0.04 -8.28
N ASN A 196 2.79 -1.07 -9.13
CA ASN A 196 1.55 -1.78 -9.48
C ASN A 196 0.78 -2.25 -8.22
N TRP A 197 1.49 -2.66 -7.17
CA TRP A 197 0.95 -3.09 -5.88
C TRP A 197 1.04 -2.01 -4.80
N THR A 198 1.24 -0.76 -5.18
CA THR A 198 1.51 0.37 -4.28
C THR A 198 2.78 0.26 -3.44
N ASP A 199 3.70 -0.67 -3.74
CA ASP A 199 4.98 -0.67 -3.04
C ASP A 199 5.86 0.50 -3.50
N GLY A 200 6.56 1.12 -2.55
CA GLY A 200 7.45 2.25 -2.75
C GLY A 200 8.78 1.94 -3.46
N SER A 201 8.83 0.98 -4.40
CA SER A 201 10.07 0.53 -5.03
C SER A 201 9.93 -0.04 -6.46
N TYR A 202 11.03 -0.01 -7.20
CA TYR A 202 11.30 -1.00 -8.26
C TYR A 202 12.01 -2.19 -7.64
N LYS A 203 11.75 -3.40 -8.15
CA LYS A 203 12.37 -4.62 -7.63
C LYS A 203 13.12 -5.37 -8.70
N THR A 204 14.40 -5.57 -8.46
CA THR A 204 15.24 -6.48 -9.24
C THR A 204 15.32 -7.82 -8.50
N TYR A 205 15.02 -8.94 -9.15
CA TYR A 205 14.96 -10.25 -8.49
C TYR A 205 15.46 -11.39 -9.38
N VAL A 206 15.93 -12.45 -8.70
CA VAL A 206 16.19 -13.77 -9.28
C VAL A 206 15.04 -14.72 -8.95
N ARG A 207 14.71 -15.73 -9.76
CA ARG A 207 15.03 -15.94 -11.19
C ARG A 207 13.84 -15.44 -12.04
N PRO A 208 13.98 -15.19 -13.36
CA PRO A 208 12.88 -14.69 -14.18
C PRO A 208 11.58 -15.49 -14.05
N LEU A 209 10.45 -14.78 -13.94
CA LEU A 209 9.09 -15.32 -13.84
C LEU A 209 8.61 -16.01 -15.11
N ALA A 210 9.42 -16.12 -16.16
CA ALA A 210 9.08 -16.86 -17.37
C ALA A 210 9.65 -18.30 -17.38
N LEU A 211 10.58 -18.62 -16.48
CA LEU A 211 11.27 -19.91 -16.45
C LEU A 211 10.50 -20.89 -15.57
N PRO A 212 10.51 -22.21 -15.79
CA PRO A 212 9.65 -23.14 -15.03
C PRO A 212 9.86 -23.07 -13.51
N TRP A 213 8.75 -23.07 -12.75
CA TRP A 213 8.72 -23.27 -11.30
C TRP A 213 7.66 -24.31 -10.89
N PRO A 214 7.85 -25.02 -9.76
CA PRO A 214 9.07 -25.02 -8.94
C PRO A 214 10.26 -25.65 -9.68
N TYR A 215 11.47 -25.32 -9.24
CA TYR A 215 12.71 -25.96 -9.68
C TYR A 215 13.44 -26.60 -8.51
N VAL A 216 14.42 -27.46 -8.80
CA VAL A 216 15.14 -28.24 -7.78
C VAL A 216 16.56 -27.72 -7.63
N LEU A 217 16.93 -27.35 -6.41
CA LEU A 217 18.33 -27.25 -5.99
C LEU A 217 18.81 -28.63 -5.55
N LYS A 218 19.91 -29.12 -6.11
CA LYS A 218 20.37 -30.49 -5.90
C LYS A 218 21.06 -30.66 -4.55
N ALA A 219 20.79 -31.79 -3.91
CA ALA A 219 21.38 -32.16 -2.62
C ALA A 219 22.90 -31.97 -2.60
N GLY A 220 23.42 -31.22 -1.63
CA GLY A 220 24.85 -30.99 -1.45
C GLY A 220 25.52 -30.06 -2.46
N GLU A 221 24.80 -29.55 -3.48
CA GLU A 221 25.34 -28.56 -4.40
C GLU A 221 25.25 -27.16 -3.80
N THR A 222 26.41 -26.53 -3.60
CA THR A 222 26.48 -25.14 -3.13
C THR A 222 26.27 -24.17 -4.28
N VAL A 223 25.26 -23.32 -4.14
CA VAL A 223 25.05 -22.16 -5.02
C VAL A 223 25.66 -20.93 -4.38
N HIS A 224 26.26 -20.08 -5.21
CA HIS A 224 26.83 -18.81 -4.80
C HIS A 224 26.12 -17.67 -5.53
N GLN A 225 25.61 -16.71 -4.76
CA GLN A 225 25.10 -15.45 -5.28
C GLN A 225 25.72 -14.28 -4.50
N ALA A 226 25.83 -13.14 -5.17
CA ALA A 226 26.26 -11.91 -4.53
C ALA A 226 25.61 -10.68 -5.15
N VAL A 227 25.42 -9.65 -4.34
CA VAL A 227 25.05 -8.29 -4.76
C VAL A 227 26.17 -7.34 -4.35
N ARG A 228 26.68 -6.56 -5.30
CA ARG A 228 27.66 -5.51 -5.05
C ARG A 228 27.09 -4.16 -5.45
N LEU A 229 26.92 -3.29 -4.47
CA LEU A 229 26.71 -1.87 -4.67
C LEU A 229 28.07 -1.15 -4.67
N SER A 230 28.31 -0.28 -5.64
CA SER A 230 29.50 0.57 -5.71
C SER A 230 29.10 2.01 -6.01
N ILE A 231 29.63 2.95 -5.22
CA ILE A 231 29.42 4.38 -5.36
C ILE A 231 30.61 4.96 -6.14
N ARG A 232 30.34 5.61 -7.26
CA ARG A 232 31.35 6.17 -8.16
C ARG A 232 31.38 7.70 -8.07
N GLN A 233 32.50 8.27 -8.53
CA GLN A 233 32.73 9.74 -8.62
C GLN A 233 32.71 10.47 -7.26
N LEU A 234 33.32 9.86 -6.24
CA LEU A 234 33.34 10.33 -4.83
C LEU A 234 33.86 11.76 -4.59
N ASP A 235 34.60 12.32 -5.55
CA ASP A 235 35.19 13.66 -5.52
C ASP A 235 34.16 14.78 -5.79
N ALA A 236 32.96 14.42 -6.24
CA ALA A 236 31.85 15.35 -6.37
C ALA A 236 31.09 15.46 -5.03
N VAL A 237 30.86 16.71 -4.60
CA VAL A 237 29.93 17.15 -3.55
C VAL A 237 30.48 17.23 -2.12
N ALA A 238 30.42 18.45 -1.58
CA ALA A 238 30.53 18.78 -0.17
C ALA A 238 29.23 18.45 0.57
N VAL A 239 29.35 17.88 1.76
CA VAL A 239 28.24 17.50 2.64
C VAL A 239 27.40 18.72 3.01
N VAL A 240 26.13 18.74 2.63
CA VAL A 240 25.15 19.64 3.27
C VAL A 240 24.58 18.91 4.47
N ALA A 241 25.11 19.19 5.65
CA ALA A 241 24.51 18.75 6.91
C ALA A 241 23.19 19.52 7.10
N THR A 242 22.05 18.87 6.81
CA THR A 242 20.74 19.41 7.14
C THR A 242 20.51 19.25 8.64
N LYS A 243 20.56 20.35 9.39
CA LYS A 243 20.00 20.40 10.75
C LYS A 243 18.50 20.10 10.69
N PRO A 244 17.88 19.54 11.75
CA PRO A 244 16.43 19.49 11.85
C PRO A 244 15.91 20.94 11.92
N VAL A 245 15.42 21.45 10.81
CA VAL A 245 14.64 22.68 10.73
C VAL A 245 13.18 22.27 10.89
N PRO A 246 12.32 23.09 11.52
CA PRO A 246 10.88 22.85 11.50
C PRO A 246 10.39 22.56 10.07
N ILE A 247 9.42 21.65 9.95
CA ILE A 247 8.87 21.29 8.64
C ILE A 247 8.00 22.45 8.18
N GLU A 248 8.50 23.22 7.23
CA GLU A 248 7.72 24.30 6.62
C GLU A 248 6.64 23.69 5.72
N ILE A 249 5.42 24.18 5.89
CA ILE A 249 4.27 23.82 5.07
C ILE A 249 3.81 25.03 4.27
N SER A 250 3.68 24.88 2.95
CA SER A 250 3.03 25.85 2.06
C SER A 250 1.65 25.36 1.63
N LEU A 251 0.75 26.31 1.37
CA LEU A 251 -0.61 26.04 0.93
C LEU A 251 -0.79 26.51 -0.51
N ARG A 252 -1.32 25.64 -1.36
CA ARG A 252 -1.61 25.92 -2.77
C ARG A 252 -3.11 25.73 -3.03
N ARG A 253 -3.80 26.79 -3.45
CA ARG A 253 -5.28 26.86 -3.56
C ARG A 253 -5.81 26.61 -4.98
N ASP A 254 -5.18 25.70 -5.70
CA ASP A 254 -5.55 25.28 -7.05
C ASP A 254 -5.87 23.78 -7.11
N GLN A 255 -5.98 23.14 -5.95
CA GLN A 255 -6.43 21.76 -5.87
C GLN A 255 -7.94 21.75 -6.11
N GLY A 256 -8.38 20.91 -7.04
CA GLY A 256 -9.80 20.76 -7.35
C GLY A 256 -10.62 20.29 -6.14
N LYS A 257 -11.85 19.86 -6.40
CA LYS A 257 -12.77 19.49 -5.31
C LYS A 257 -12.32 18.23 -4.59
N LEU A 258 -12.48 18.23 -3.27
CA LEU A 258 -12.25 17.03 -2.48
C LEU A 258 -13.29 15.94 -2.76
N PRO A 259 -12.88 14.65 -2.74
CA PRO A 259 -13.74 13.52 -3.07
C PRO A 259 -14.93 13.41 -2.12
N ALA A 260 -16.03 12.84 -2.62
CA ALA A 260 -17.02 12.28 -1.72
C ALA A 260 -16.45 11.08 -0.98
N ILE A 261 -16.77 10.96 0.31
CA ILE A 261 -16.36 9.80 1.11
C ILE A 261 -17.45 8.74 1.03
N GLY A 262 -17.04 7.51 0.71
CA GLY A 262 -17.89 6.32 0.68
C GLY A 262 -17.58 5.36 1.82
N ILE A 263 -18.54 4.51 2.15
CA ILE A 263 -18.39 3.41 3.13
C ILE A 263 -18.79 2.10 2.49
N GLY A 264 -17.90 1.11 2.60
CA GLY A 264 -18.15 -0.25 2.15
C GLY A 264 -19.15 -0.97 3.05
N LEU A 265 -20.05 -1.75 2.45
CA LEU A 265 -20.95 -2.68 3.15
C LEU A 265 -20.71 -4.11 2.68
N ARG A 266 -20.67 -5.05 3.62
CA ARG A 266 -20.41 -6.46 3.35
C ARG A 266 -21.55 -7.33 3.85
N PRO A 267 -22.08 -8.25 3.02
CA PRO A 267 -23.10 -9.20 3.47
C PRO A 267 -22.64 -10.06 4.66
N ASP A 268 -21.34 -10.37 4.74
CA ASP A 268 -20.73 -11.13 5.83
C ASP A 268 -20.87 -10.44 7.20
N GLU A 269 -21.00 -9.10 7.21
CA GLU A 269 -21.03 -8.26 8.41
C GLU A 269 -22.43 -7.68 8.66
N ALA A 270 -23.47 -8.19 7.99
CA ALA A 270 -24.79 -7.57 7.97
C ALA A 270 -25.43 -7.36 9.35
N GLY A 271 -25.16 -8.25 10.31
CA GLY A 271 -25.66 -8.11 11.68
C GLY A 271 -25.10 -6.88 12.37
N ASP A 272 -23.78 -6.72 12.32
CA ASP A 272 -23.06 -5.61 12.95
C ASP A 272 -23.31 -4.30 12.20
N GLU A 273 -23.36 -4.33 10.87
CA GLU A 273 -23.67 -3.14 10.06
C GLU A 273 -25.07 -2.60 10.37
N LEU A 274 -26.07 -3.48 10.55
CA LEU A 274 -27.42 -3.07 10.93
C LEU A 274 -27.51 -2.50 12.36
N LEU A 275 -26.74 -3.06 13.30
CA LEU A 275 -26.64 -2.54 14.66
C LEU A 275 -26.11 -1.10 14.67
N GLU A 276 -25.14 -0.83 13.79
CA GLU A 276 -24.36 0.40 13.74
C GLU A 276 -24.80 1.38 12.64
N ALA A 277 -25.96 1.14 12.00
CA ALA A 277 -26.45 1.90 10.86
C ALA A 277 -26.59 3.42 11.13
N GLY A 278 -26.83 3.79 12.39
CA GLY A 278 -26.87 5.19 12.83
C GLY A 278 -25.55 5.94 12.65
N LEU A 279 -24.41 5.24 12.71
CA LEU A 279 -23.08 5.85 12.57
C LEU A 279 -22.85 6.44 11.19
N ILE A 280 -23.48 5.93 10.13
CA ILE A 280 -23.34 6.49 8.78
C ILE A 280 -23.83 7.95 8.74
N ARG A 281 -24.92 8.26 9.45
CA ARG A 281 -25.42 9.65 9.53
C ARG A 281 -24.46 10.55 10.28
N VAL A 282 -23.89 10.05 11.38
CA VAL A 282 -22.90 10.80 12.19
C VAL A 282 -21.61 11.02 11.39
N LEU A 283 -21.22 10.04 10.57
CA LEU A 283 -20.07 10.14 9.68
C LEU A 283 -20.27 11.17 8.55
N GLY A 284 -21.53 11.46 8.18
CA GLY A 284 -21.85 12.38 7.09
C GLY A 284 -21.60 11.81 5.69
N THR A 285 -21.34 10.50 5.57
CA THR A 285 -21.08 9.83 4.29
C THR A 285 -22.36 9.71 3.44
N ARG A 286 -22.23 10.03 2.15
CA ARG A 286 -23.34 10.02 1.19
C ARG A 286 -23.32 8.85 0.20
N HIS A 287 -22.31 7.97 0.27
CA HIS A 287 -22.16 6.85 -0.64
C HIS A 287 -21.99 5.53 0.13
N LEU A 288 -22.81 4.54 -0.20
CA LEU A 288 -22.66 3.15 0.24
C LEU A 288 -22.12 2.32 -0.91
N ILE A 289 -21.01 1.62 -0.69
CA ILE A 289 -20.37 0.73 -1.67
C ILE A 289 -20.66 -0.71 -1.26
N CYS A 290 -21.69 -1.30 -1.88
CA CYS A 290 -22.27 -2.57 -1.47
C CYS A 290 -21.65 -3.73 -2.24
N HIS A 291 -20.92 -4.60 -1.55
CA HIS A 291 -20.28 -5.77 -2.15
C HIS A 291 -21.28 -6.90 -2.43
N PHE A 292 -21.46 -7.29 -3.69
CA PHE A 292 -22.42 -8.33 -4.10
C PHE A 292 -21.79 -9.37 -5.03
N ASP A 293 -21.75 -10.61 -4.55
CA ASP A 293 -21.12 -11.76 -5.20
C ASP A 293 -22.05 -12.98 -5.12
N PRO A 294 -22.82 -13.29 -6.17
CA PRO A 294 -23.63 -14.49 -6.24
C PRO A 294 -22.82 -15.77 -6.03
N GLY A 295 -21.55 -15.79 -6.44
CA GLY A 295 -20.65 -16.94 -6.24
C GLY A 295 -20.30 -17.20 -4.77
N ALA A 296 -20.37 -16.18 -3.92
CA ALA A 296 -20.24 -16.28 -2.47
C ALA A 296 -21.58 -16.58 -1.76
N GLY A 297 -22.66 -16.79 -2.51
CA GLY A 297 -24.00 -17.03 -1.97
C GLY A 297 -24.78 -15.75 -1.64
N HIS A 298 -24.31 -14.57 -2.06
CA HIS A 298 -25.04 -13.32 -1.89
C HIS A 298 -26.31 -13.31 -2.75
N GLY A 299 -27.46 -13.10 -2.10
CA GLY A 299 -28.77 -13.10 -2.77
C GLY A 299 -29.71 -12.04 -2.21
N ALA A 300 -31.02 -12.32 -2.22
CA ALA A 300 -32.04 -11.35 -1.82
C ALA A 300 -31.88 -10.82 -0.37
N ALA A 301 -31.31 -11.61 0.54
CA ALA A 301 -31.04 -11.17 1.92
C ALA A 301 -30.00 -10.03 1.96
N ALA A 302 -28.90 -10.16 1.22
CA ALA A 302 -27.87 -9.12 1.10
C ALA A 302 -28.45 -7.82 0.53
N LEU A 303 -29.28 -7.92 -0.52
CA LEU A 303 -29.90 -6.73 -1.14
C LEU A 303 -30.90 -6.04 -0.22
N ARG A 304 -31.67 -6.79 0.59
CA ARG A 304 -32.54 -6.21 1.62
C ARG A 304 -31.76 -5.52 2.72
N HIS A 305 -30.64 -6.10 3.14
CA HIS A 305 -29.73 -5.48 4.08
C HIS A 305 -29.22 -4.14 3.54
N PHE A 306 -28.69 -4.10 2.31
CA PHE A 306 -28.23 -2.85 1.70
C PHE A 306 -29.34 -1.81 1.57
N ARG A 307 -30.56 -2.23 1.27
CA ARG A 307 -31.72 -1.33 1.24
C ARG A 307 -31.98 -0.74 2.62
N GLN A 308 -31.98 -1.55 3.67
CA GLN A 308 -32.21 -1.07 5.03
C GLN A 308 -31.14 -0.04 5.43
N MET A 309 -29.87 -0.30 5.11
CA MET A 309 -28.77 0.65 5.34
C MET A 309 -28.95 1.96 4.55
N ALA A 310 -29.42 1.88 3.31
CA ALA A 310 -29.71 3.05 2.48
C ALA A 310 -30.92 3.85 3.02
N ASP A 311 -31.99 3.18 3.42
CA ASP A 311 -33.19 3.80 3.99
C ASP A 311 -32.86 4.50 5.33
N THR A 312 -31.96 3.90 6.13
CA THR A 312 -31.46 4.53 7.36
C THR A 312 -30.56 5.71 7.06
N SER A 313 -29.58 5.61 6.17
CA SER A 313 -28.58 6.67 5.96
C SER A 313 -29.05 7.80 5.02
N GLY A 314 -29.94 7.51 4.08
CA GLY A 314 -30.24 8.39 2.94
C GLY A 314 -29.13 8.43 1.88
N ALA A 315 -28.11 7.57 2.00
CA ALA A 315 -26.95 7.56 1.11
C ALA A 315 -27.25 6.90 -0.24
N ALA A 316 -26.54 7.36 -1.26
CA ALA A 316 -26.56 6.80 -2.61
C ALA A 316 -25.88 5.43 -2.63
N VAL A 317 -26.55 4.43 -3.19
CA VAL A 317 -26.02 3.05 -3.24
C VAL A 317 -25.32 2.80 -4.57
N THR A 318 -24.06 2.38 -4.47
CA THR A 318 -23.31 1.71 -5.55
C THR A 318 -23.30 0.23 -5.27
N LEU A 319 -23.82 -0.58 -6.19
CA LEU A 319 -23.71 -2.04 -6.08
C LEU A 319 -22.46 -2.51 -6.84
N GLU A 320 -21.45 -3.02 -6.14
CA GLU A 320 -20.35 -3.75 -6.76
C GLU A 320 -20.80 -5.18 -7.04
N CYS A 321 -20.98 -5.52 -8.30
CA CYS A 321 -21.57 -6.77 -8.75
C CYS A 321 -20.52 -7.65 -9.46
N PHE A 322 -20.22 -8.80 -8.86
CA PHE A 322 -19.28 -9.78 -9.39
C PHE A 322 -20.03 -10.88 -10.15
N VAL A 323 -19.98 -10.83 -11.48
CA VAL A 323 -20.76 -11.72 -12.35
C VAL A 323 -19.99 -13.02 -12.57
N PRO A 324 -20.56 -14.21 -12.29
CA PRO A 324 -19.84 -15.47 -12.46
C PRO A 324 -19.37 -15.73 -13.89
N CYS A 325 -20.10 -15.24 -14.89
CA CYS A 325 -19.84 -15.42 -16.32
C CYS A 325 -19.77 -16.91 -16.74
N ARG A 326 -20.65 -17.74 -16.17
CA ARG A 326 -20.73 -19.20 -16.43
C ARG A 326 -21.92 -19.59 -17.30
N ARG A 327 -22.83 -18.65 -17.53
CA ARG A 327 -24.06 -18.80 -18.33
C ARG A 327 -24.18 -17.59 -19.26
N PRO A 328 -25.16 -17.57 -20.20
CA PRO A 328 -25.41 -16.38 -20.99
C PRO A 328 -25.56 -15.13 -20.11
N LEU A 329 -24.84 -14.06 -20.45
CA LEU A 329 -24.73 -12.85 -19.62
C LEU A 329 -26.09 -12.21 -19.33
N ASP A 330 -27.00 -12.24 -20.30
CA ASP A 330 -28.36 -11.70 -20.15
C ASP A 330 -29.19 -12.48 -19.10
N ASP A 331 -28.96 -13.78 -18.94
CA ASP A 331 -29.64 -14.59 -17.92
C ASP A 331 -29.10 -14.25 -16.52
N GLU A 332 -27.77 -14.26 -16.35
CA GLU A 332 -27.14 -13.99 -15.04
C GLU A 332 -27.43 -12.57 -14.56
N LEU A 333 -27.24 -11.57 -15.42
CA LEU A 333 -27.50 -10.17 -15.08
C LEU A 333 -29.00 -9.88 -14.99
N GLY A 334 -29.84 -10.54 -15.79
CA GLY A 334 -31.30 -10.45 -15.71
C GLY A 334 -31.84 -10.96 -14.37
N GLU A 335 -31.30 -12.07 -13.86
CA GLU A 335 -31.64 -12.61 -12.54
C GLU A 335 -31.21 -11.66 -11.41
N ILE A 336 -30.00 -11.10 -11.48
CA ILE A 336 -29.52 -10.12 -10.49
C ILE A 336 -30.39 -8.87 -10.52
N ALA A 337 -30.71 -8.34 -11.71
CA ALA A 337 -31.58 -7.19 -11.87
C ALA A 337 -32.98 -7.45 -11.30
N ARG A 338 -33.52 -8.66 -11.47
CA ARG A 338 -34.78 -9.06 -10.84
C ARG A 338 -34.66 -9.06 -9.32
N MET A 339 -33.60 -9.64 -8.75
CA MET A 339 -33.40 -9.63 -7.29
C MET A 339 -33.28 -8.21 -6.72
N VAL A 340 -32.61 -7.29 -7.42
CA VAL A 340 -32.52 -5.87 -7.03
C VAL A 340 -33.89 -5.20 -7.06
N ARG A 341 -34.70 -5.44 -8.10
CA ARG A 341 -36.08 -4.92 -8.16
C ARG A 341 -36.95 -5.49 -7.04
N ASP A 342 -36.90 -6.80 -6.82
CA ASP A 342 -37.72 -7.50 -5.83
C ASP A 342 -37.37 -7.09 -4.38
N SER A 343 -36.11 -6.68 -4.11
CA SER A 343 -35.70 -6.16 -2.79
C SER A 343 -36.18 -4.72 -2.54
N GLY A 344 -36.49 -3.97 -3.61
CA GLY A 344 -36.80 -2.55 -3.58
C GLY A 344 -35.56 -1.64 -3.44
N LEU A 345 -34.35 -2.19 -3.57
CA LEU A 345 -33.11 -1.43 -3.51
C LEU A 345 -33.01 -0.48 -4.71
N ARG A 346 -32.81 0.82 -4.44
CA ARG A 346 -32.56 1.82 -5.47
C ARG A 346 -31.06 2.03 -5.66
N LEU A 347 -30.57 1.81 -6.87
CA LEU A 347 -29.17 1.99 -7.21
C LEU A 347 -28.93 3.39 -7.75
N ALA A 348 -27.95 4.09 -7.18
CA ALA A 348 -27.38 5.30 -7.77
C ALA A 348 -26.34 4.96 -8.85
N SER A 349 -25.64 3.84 -8.69
CA SER A 349 -24.80 3.26 -9.75
C SER A 349 -24.60 1.76 -9.58
N LEU A 350 -24.19 1.09 -10.65
CA LEU A 350 -23.84 -0.32 -10.68
C LEU A 350 -22.39 -0.45 -11.16
N ALA A 351 -21.52 -1.05 -10.38
CA ALA A 351 -20.14 -1.32 -10.75
C ALA A 351 -20.00 -2.81 -11.07
N VAL A 352 -19.67 -3.19 -12.31
CA VAL A 352 -19.70 -4.60 -12.75
C VAL A 352 -18.29 -5.11 -13.05
N SER A 353 -18.00 -6.33 -12.58
CA SER A 353 -16.79 -7.07 -12.95
C SER A 353 -17.10 -8.55 -13.10
N PRO A 354 -16.53 -9.25 -14.09
CA PRO A 354 -16.45 -10.70 -14.05
C PRO A 354 -15.78 -11.16 -12.76
N SER A 355 -16.30 -12.21 -12.12
CA SER A 355 -15.75 -12.74 -10.87
C SER A 355 -14.33 -13.27 -11.04
N VAL A 356 -13.99 -13.73 -12.25
CA VAL A 356 -12.67 -14.25 -12.61
C VAL A 356 -11.59 -13.16 -12.68
N ASP A 357 -11.95 -11.92 -13.01
CA ASP A 357 -11.02 -10.79 -13.10
C ASP A 357 -10.60 -10.25 -11.71
N ARG A 358 -11.14 -10.84 -10.63
CA ARG A 358 -10.66 -10.59 -9.26
C ARG A 358 -9.38 -11.38 -8.94
N GLN A 359 -8.99 -12.32 -9.80
CA GLN A 359 -7.73 -13.05 -9.70
C GLN A 359 -6.71 -12.44 -10.66
N SER A 360 -5.46 -12.38 -10.22
CA SER A 360 -4.35 -11.91 -11.04
C SER A 360 -3.91 -13.02 -11.99
N THR A 361 -3.53 -12.64 -13.21
CA THR A 361 -2.86 -13.54 -14.16
C THR A 361 -1.38 -13.12 -14.24
N PRO A 362 -0.45 -13.86 -13.61
CA PRO A 362 0.97 -13.54 -13.65
C PRO A 362 1.54 -13.61 -15.07
N PRO A 363 2.66 -12.92 -15.35
CA PRO A 363 3.39 -13.08 -16.61
C PRO A 363 3.66 -14.55 -16.93
N GLY A 364 3.44 -14.96 -18.18
CA GLY A 364 3.63 -16.34 -18.63
C GLY A 364 2.45 -17.29 -18.37
N SER A 365 1.45 -16.90 -17.58
CA SER A 365 0.24 -17.69 -17.35
C SER A 365 -0.80 -17.49 -18.46
N ALA A 366 -1.58 -18.54 -18.73
CA ALA A 366 -2.76 -18.41 -19.58
C ALA A 366 -3.85 -17.61 -18.85
N TRP A 367 -4.42 -16.62 -19.54
CA TRP A 367 -5.57 -15.90 -19.02
C TRP A 367 -6.76 -16.85 -18.89
N PRO A 368 -7.50 -16.81 -17.76
CA PRO A 368 -8.67 -17.64 -17.60
C PRO A 368 -9.76 -17.22 -18.59
N GLU A 369 -10.61 -18.18 -18.96
CA GLU A 369 -11.74 -17.91 -19.86
C GLU A 369 -12.68 -16.87 -19.23
N CYS A 370 -12.94 -15.80 -19.96
CA CYS A 370 -13.76 -14.68 -19.53
C CYS A 370 -14.38 -14.04 -20.78
N PRO A 371 -15.71 -13.79 -20.82
CA PRO A 371 -16.32 -13.01 -21.88
C PRO A 371 -15.65 -11.63 -22.03
N PRO A 372 -15.62 -11.03 -23.23
CA PRO A 372 -15.12 -9.67 -23.42
C PRO A 372 -15.84 -8.68 -22.48
N LEU A 373 -15.07 -7.77 -21.88
CA LEU A 373 -15.63 -6.80 -20.92
C LEU A 373 -16.69 -5.91 -21.55
N GLU A 374 -16.56 -5.60 -22.84
CA GLU A 374 -17.56 -4.86 -23.62
C GLU A 374 -18.90 -5.57 -23.64
N ASP A 375 -18.93 -6.90 -23.74
CA ASP A 375 -20.15 -7.70 -23.78
C ASP A 375 -20.79 -7.76 -22.39
N VAL A 376 -19.98 -7.89 -21.34
CA VAL A 376 -20.41 -7.83 -19.94
C VAL A 376 -21.08 -6.48 -19.64
N TYR A 377 -20.44 -5.37 -20.04
CA TYR A 377 -20.99 -4.03 -19.85
C TYR A 377 -22.24 -3.78 -20.69
N GLN A 378 -22.30 -4.31 -21.92
CA GLN A 378 -23.51 -4.24 -22.74
C GLN A 378 -24.69 -5.00 -22.12
N ALA A 379 -24.45 -6.22 -21.62
CA ALA A 379 -25.47 -7.00 -20.93
C ALA A 379 -25.93 -6.30 -19.64
N ALA A 380 -25.00 -5.71 -18.88
CA ALA A 380 -25.34 -4.96 -17.67
C ALA A 380 -26.22 -3.75 -17.98
N GLN A 381 -25.90 -3.02 -19.05
CA GLN A 381 -26.70 -1.87 -19.50
C GLN A 381 -28.12 -2.28 -19.92
N ARG A 382 -28.29 -3.44 -20.56
CA ARG A 382 -29.62 -4.00 -20.89
C ARG A 382 -30.40 -4.40 -19.65
N ALA A 383 -29.75 -5.03 -18.68
CA ALA A 383 -30.38 -5.50 -17.44
C ALA A 383 -30.74 -4.36 -16.47
N PHE A 384 -29.98 -3.26 -16.49
CA PHE A 384 -30.14 -2.09 -15.62
C PHE A 384 -30.28 -0.78 -16.42
N PRO A 385 -31.38 -0.61 -17.19
CA PRO A 385 -31.56 0.57 -18.02
C PRO A 385 -31.60 1.85 -17.18
N GLY A 386 -30.79 2.84 -17.55
CA GLY A 386 -30.75 4.16 -16.90
C GLY A 386 -29.92 4.23 -15.61
N VAL A 387 -29.34 3.12 -15.14
CA VAL A 387 -28.41 3.12 -14.00
C VAL A 387 -26.99 3.41 -14.51
N PRO A 388 -26.27 4.42 -13.98
CA PRO A 388 -24.87 4.67 -14.33
C PRO A 388 -24.01 3.43 -14.06
N LEU A 389 -23.24 3.02 -15.08
CA LEU A 389 -22.39 1.83 -15.03
C LEU A 389 -20.95 2.20 -14.71
N GLY A 390 -20.36 1.57 -13.69
CA GLY A 390 -18.94 1.59 -13.39
C GLY A 390 -18.25 0.29 -13.75
N GLY A 391 -16.94 0.35 -13.90
CA GLY A 391 -16.08 -0.80 -14.17
C GLY A 391 -14.63 -0.50 -13.84
N GLY A 392 -13.73 -1.43 -14.13
CA GLY A 392 -12.34 -1.38 -13.70
C GLY A 392 -11.95 -2.68 -12.99
N MET A 393 -11.07 -2.61 -11.99
CA MET A 393 -10.58 -3.79 -11.27
C MET A 393 -10.74 -3.66 -9.77
N PHE A 394 -11.63 -4.47 -9.21
CA PHE A 394 -11.94 -4.48 -7.78
C PHE A 394 -10.91 -5.26 -6.94
N SER A 395 -9.94 -5.87 -7.61
CA SER A 395 -8.65 -6.32 -7.07
C SER A 395 -7.74 -5.11 -6.87
N TYR A 396 -6.66 -4.93 -7.64
CA TYR A 396 -5.72 -3.83 -7.46
C TYR A 396 -5.38 -3.12 -8.78
N PHE A 397 -4.62 -2.03 -8.66
CA PHE A 397 -4.15 -1.28 -9.82
C PHE A 397 -3.33 -2.14 -10.80
N THR A 398 -2.54 -3.11 -10.30
CA THR A 398 -1.85 -4.11 -11.13
C THR A 398 -2.76 -4.71 -12.20
N GLU A 399 -3.92 -5.21 -11.79
CA GLU A 399 -4.87 -5.85 -12.70
C GLU A 399 -5.48 -4.83 -13.67
N LEU A 400 -5.76 -3.61 -13.19
CA LEU A 400 -6.31 -2.55 -14.06
C LEU A 400 -5.30 -2.15 -15.14
N ASN A 401 -4.02 -2.07 -14.77
CA ASN A 401 -2.95 -1.68 -15.67
C ASN A 401 -2.66 -2.78 -16.71
N ARG A 402 -2.78 -4.06 -16.31
CA ARG A 402 -2.59 -5.23 -17.19
C ARG A 402 -3.78 -5.50 -18.11
N LYS A 403 -5.01 -5.43 -17.60
CA LYS A 403 -6.26 -5.65 -18.35
C LYS A 403 -7.17 -4.42 -18.20
N ARG A 404 -6.89 -3.40 -19.00
CA ARG A 404 -7.60 -2.11 -18.96
C ARG A 404 -9.08 -2.28 -19.31
N ALA A 405 -9.94 -1.78 -18.44
CA ALA A 405 -11.38 -1.78 -18.69
C ALA A 405 -11.76 -0.84 -19.86
N PRO A 406 -12.66 -1.25 -20.78
CA PRO A 406 -13.14 -0.39 -21.86
C PRO A 406 -14.06 0.71 -21.32
N ALA A 407 -13.51 1.91 -21.10
CA ALA A 407 -14.17 2.99 -20.37
C ALA A 407 -15.20 3.79 -21.18
N ASN A 408 -15.32 3.58 -22.50
CA ASN A 408 -16.25 4.34 -23.35
C ASN A 408 -17.72 4.21 -22.91
N ARG A 409 -18.11 3.03 -22.40
CA ARG A 409 -19.46 2.74 -21.90
C ARG A 409 -19.66 3.00 -20.40
N LEU A 410 -18.58 3.32 -19.70
CA LEU A 410 -18.60 3.49 -18.25
C LEU A 410 -18.84 4.96 -17.88
N ALA A 411 -19.66 5.19 -16.87
CA ALA A 411 -19.82 6.47 -16.20
C ALA A 411 -18.59 6.81 -15.35
N TYR A 412 -17.91 5.79 -14.79
CA TYR A 412 -16.68 5.95 -14.02
C TYR A 412 -15.80 4.70 -14.10
N VAL A 413 -14.51 4.87 -13.82
CA VAL A 413 -13.56 3.77 -13.61
C VAL A 413 -13.20 3.66 -12.13
N THR A 414 -12.96 2.44 -11.66
CA THR A 414 -12.57 2.18 -10.27
C THR A 414 -11.47 1.15 -10.15
N HIS A 415 -10.66 1.29 -9.10
CA HIS A 415 -9.87 0.18 -8.58
C HIS A 415 -9.66 0.30 -7.08
N CYS A 416 -9.07 -0.75 -6.48
CA CYS A 416 -8.63 -0.70 -5.10
C CYS A 416 -7.10 -0.77 -5.01
N THR A 417 -6.58 -0.66 -3.78
CA THR A 417 -5.16 -0.82 -3.45
C THR A 417 -5.06 -1.56 -2.11
N ASN A 418 -3.89 -2.13 -1.81
CA ASN A 418 -3.62 -2.71 -0.50
C ASN A 418 -2.13 -2.55 -0.16
N PRO A 419 -1.77 -2.04 1.02
CA PRO A 419 -0.38 -1.70 1.32
C PRO A 419 0.44 -2.87 1.90
N ILE A 420 -0.13 -4.07 2.03
CA ILE A 420 0.51 -5.23 2.67
C ILE A 420 0.68 -6.43 1.73
N VAL A 421 0.81 -6.21 0.43
CA VAL A 421 0.97 -7.32 -0.54
C VAL A 421 2.30 -8.04 -0.34
N HIS A 422 3.41 -7.30 -0.36
CA HIS A 422 4.76 -7.90 -0.31
C HIS A 422 5.42 -7.82 1.06
N ALA A 423 5.17 -6.73 1.80
CA ALA A 423 5.72 -6.49 3.13
C ALA A 423 4.63 -5.89 4.04
N ALA A 424 4.72 -6.14 5.34
CA ALA A 424 3.73 -5.67 6.31
C ALA A 424 4.35 -4.97 7.52
N ASP A 425 5.65 -4.70 7.54
CA ASP A 425 6.25 -3.84 8.55
C ASP A 425 5.74 -2.40 8.45
N ASP A 426 5.89 -1.63 9.51
CA ASP A 426 5.27 -0.30 9.66
C ASP A 426 5.81 0.70 8.65
N LEU A 427 7.11 0.63 8.37
CA LEU A 427 7.77 1.50 7.40
C LEU A 427 7.30 1.22 5.98
N SER A 428 7.24 -0.05 5.56
CA SER A 428 6.79 -0.43 4.20
C SER A 428 5.37 0.06 3.92
N VAL A 429 4.47 -0.04 4.90
CA VAL A 429 3.07 0.40 4.73
C VAL A 429 2.98 1.92 4.53
N MET A 430 3.77 2.72 5.25
CA MET A 430 3.80 4.17 5.06
C MET A 430 4.50 4.58 3.75
N GLN A 431 5.48 3.81 3.29
CA GLN A 431 6.16 4.04 2.00
C GLN A 431 5.24 3.85 0.79
N THR A 432 4.06 3.23 0.96
CA THR A 432 3.11 3.05 -0.16
C THR A 432 2.58 4.35 -0.74
N PHE A 433 2.64 5.45 0.01
CA PHE A 433 2.25 6.77 -0.49
C PHE A 433 3.23 7.33 -1.53
N GLU A 434 4.49 6.88 -1.52
CA GLU A 434 5.45 7.23 -2.59
C GLU A 434 4.96 6.69 -3.95
N ALA A 435 4.35 5.50 -3.97
CA ALA A 435 3.82 4.86 -5.17
C ALA A 435 2.38 5.27 -5.51
N LEU A 436 1.55 5.57 -4.51
CA LEU A 436 0.13 5.87 -4.71
C LEU A 436 -0.10 7.10 -5.61
N ARG A 437 0.81 8.09 -5.57
CA ARG A 437 0.78 9.24 -6.48
C ARG A 437 1.02 8.83 -7.94
N ASP A 438 1.91 7.88 -8.17
CA ASP A 438 2.18 7.33 -9.49
C ASP A 438 1.03 6.47 -10.01
N VAL A 439 0.32 5.79 -9.10
CA VAL A 439 -0.90 5.03 -9.44
C VAL A 439 -1.96 5.96 -9.99
N THR A 440 -2.30 7.03 -9.26
CA THR A 440 -3.35 7.96 -9.73
C THR A 440 -2.94 8.70 -11.00
N ARG A 441 -1.66 9.09 -11.13
CA ARG A 441 -1.12 9.67 -12.37
C ARG A 441 -1.25 8.70 -13.55
N SER A 442 -0.93 7.42 -13.35
CA SER A 442 -1.05 6.40 -14.40
C SER A 442 -2.51 6.18 -14.80
N VAL A 443 -3.45 6.15 -13.84
CA VAL A 443 -4.90 6.10 -14.14
C VAL A 443 -5.33 7.29 -14.98
N ARG A 444 -4.89 8.51 -14.65
CA ARG A 444 -5.23 9.72 -15.41
C ARG A 444 -4.66 9.68 -16.83
N VAL A 445 -3.47 9.13 -17.04
CA VAL A 445 -2.93 8.92 -18.40
C VAL A 445 -3.75 7.88 -19.17
N ILE A 446 -4.22 6.81 -18.51
CA ILE A 446 -4.97 5.73 -19.17
C ILE A 446 -6.41 6.17 -19.53
N TYR A 447 -7.07 6.92 -18.65
CA TYR A 447 -8.52 7.19 -18.73
C TYR A 447 -8.89 8.67 -18.90
N GLY A 448 -7.92 9.59 -18.87
CA GLY A 448 -8.15 11.03 -18.96
C GLY A 448 -9.09 11.53 -17.86
N ASP A 449 -10.06 12.33 -18.28
CA ASP A 449 -11.04 12.99 -17.38
C ASP A 449 -12.24 12.10 -17.03
N LYS A 450 -12.18 10.79 -17.33
CA LYS A 450 -13.23 9.87 -16.89
C LYS A 450 -13.38 9.98 -15.36
N PRO A 451 -14.61 10.07 -14.82
CA PRO A 451 -14.82 10.04 -13.39
C PRO A 451 -14.13 8.80 -12.79
N TYR A 452 -13.39 9.04 -11.72
CA TYR A 452 -12.45 8.10 -11.17
C TYR A 452 -12.78 7.87 -9.70
N ARG A 453 -13.00 6.62 -9.31
CA ARG A 453 -13.29 6.23 -7.94
C ARG A 453 -12.21 5.29 -7.42
N ILE A 454 -12.00 5.30 -6.10
CA ILE A 454 -11.05 4.42 -5.45
C ILE A 454 -11.71 3.70 -4.28
N GLY A 455 -11.50 2.39 -4.22
CA GLY A 455 -11.77 1.56 -3.07
C GLY A 455 -13.01 0.67 -3.20
N PRO A 456 -13.37 -0.06 -2.11
CA PRO A 456 -12.78 0.07 -0.78
C PRO A 456 -11.29 -0.32 -0.69
N SER A 457 -10.44 0.57 -0.19
CA SER A 457 -9.00 0.33 0.00
C SER A 457 -8.65 0.42 1.49
N THR A 458 -8.18 -0.69 2.07
CA THR A 458 -7.93 -0.84 3.52
C THR A 458 -6.53 -1.38 3.76
N ILE A 459 -6.00 -1.20 4.98
CA ILE A 459 -4.70 -1.79 5.36
C ILE A 459 -4.78 -3.31 5.26
N ALA A 460 -5.77 -3.92 5.90
CA ALA A 460 -6.02 -5.35 5.77
C ALA A 460 -6.52 -5.71 4.36
N MET A 461 -6.14 -6.88 3.88
CA MET A 461 -6.46 -7.39 2.55
C MET A 461 -7.90 -7.92 2.50
N ARG A 462 -8.75 -7.33 1.66
CA ARG A 462 -10.17 -7.73 1.55
C ARG A 462 -10.38 -9.00 0.74
N GLN A 463 -9.52 -9.22 -0.24
CA GLN A 463 -9.47 -10.40 -1.09
C GLN A 463 -8.03 -10.60 -1.58
N ASN A 464 -7.67 -11.84 -1.89
CA ASN A 464 -6.35 -12.17 -2.42
C ASN A 464 -6.45 -12.48 -3.93
N PRO A 465 -5.95 -11.59 -4.82
CA PRO A 465 -5.87 -11.89 -6.25
C PRO A 465 -4.77 -12.88 -6.62
N TYR A 466 -3.82 -13.13 -5.72
CA TYR A 466 -2.60 -13.90 -5.98
C TYR A 466 -2.64 -15.32 -5.39
N GLY A 467 -3.75 -15.68 -4.74
CA GLY A 467 -3.91 -16.96 -4.07
C GLY A 467 -5.38 -17.25 -3.77
N SER A 468 -5.64 -18.45 -3.27
CA SER A 468 -7.01 -18.93 -3.01
C SER A 468 -7.74 -18.16 -1.90
N GLN A 469 -7.01 -17.66 -0.91
CA GLN A 469 -7.55 -16.94 0.24
C GLN A 469 -6.54 -15.96 0.82
N THR A 470 -7.04 -15.00 1.59
CA THR A 470 -6.25 -14.15 2.49
C THR A 470 -5.74 -14.96 3.68
N LYS A 471 -4.66 -14.49 4.32
CA LYS A 471 -4.16 -15.12 5.56
C LYS A 471 -5.00 -14.68 6.76
N ASP A 472 -5.34 -15.62 7.64
CA ASP A 472 -5.93 -15.30 8.93
C ASP A 472 -4.90 -14.70 9.88
N ASN A 473 -5.34 -13.74 10.70
CA ASN A 473 -4.49 -13.07 11.68
C ASN A 473 -5.20 -12.85 13.02
N PRO A 474 -5.59 -13.92 13.74
CA PRO A 474 -6.28 -13.81 15.02
C PRO A 474 -5.39 -13.22 16.13
N SER A 475 -4.07 -13.28 15.96
CA SER A 475 -3.10 -12.79 16.96
C SER A 475 -2.69 -11.33 16.75
N GLY A 476 -3.24 -10.62 15.75
CA GLY A 476 -2.93 -9.21 15.51
C GLY A 476 -1.46 -8.97 15.20
N LYS A 477 -0.86 -9.76 14.32
CA LYS A 477 0.53 -9.63 13.86
C LYS A 477 0.64 -8.78 12.58
N ARG A 478 1.85 -8.39 12.21
CA ARG A 478 2.18 -7.75 10.92
C ARG A 478 2.42 -8.81 9.85
N ILE A 479 1.34 -9.23 9.19
CA ILE A 479 1.37 -10.32 8.21
C ILE A 479 0.94 -9.79 6.84
N ALA A 480 1.80 -9.97 5.83
CA ALA A 480 1.47 -9.66 4.45
C ALA A 480 0.27 -10.50 3.98
N MET A 481 -0.63 -9.88 3.21
CA MET A 481 -1.86 -10.49 2.68
C MET A 481 -2.86 -10.97 3.75
N ALA A 482 -2.81 -10.41 4.96
CA ALA A 482 -3.73 -10.77 6.04
C ALA A 482 -5.10 -10.08 5.90
N ASN A 483 -6.16 -10.79 6.27
CA ASN A 483 -7.54 -10.26 6.32
C ASN A 483 -7.84 -9.41 7.55
N ARG A 484 -6.90 -9.32 8.49
CA ARG A 484 -6.96 -8.44 9.66
C ARG A 484 -5.59 -7.82 9.87
N ASP A 485 -5.54 -6.53 10.12
CA ASP A 485 -4.32 -5.81 10.47
C ASP A 485 -4.58 -4.95 11.72
N PRO A 486 -3.80 -5.14 12.80
CA PRO A 486 -4.04 -4.44 14.06
C PRO A 486 -3.93 -2.92 13.92
N ARG A 487 -3.16 -2.43 12.96
CA ARG A 487 -2.89 -0.99 12.79
C ARG A 487 -4.11 -0.23 12.32
N HIS A 488 -5.05 -0.90 11.65
CA HIS A 488 -6.36 -0.35 11.31
C HIS A 488 -7.10 0.15 12.56
N ASN A 489 -6.85 -0.44 13.73
CA ASN A 489 -7.60 -0.17 14.95
C ASN A 489 -7.01 0.98 15.80
N ALA A 490 -5.91 1.59 15.36
CA ALA A 490 -5.06 2.47 16.17
C ALA A 490 -4.73 3.81 15.48
N LEU A 491 -3.85 4.62 16.08
CA LEU A 491 -3.43 5.91 15.51
C LEU A 491 -2.74 5.75 14.14
N PHE A 492 -2.00 4.66 13.93
CA PHE A 492 -1.43 4.33 12.63
C PHE A 492 -2.50 4.28 11.53
N GLY A 493 -3.63 3.61 11.78
CA GLY A 493 -4.74 3.53 10.84
C GLY A 493 -5.37 4.88 10.54
N ALA A 494 -5.48 5.77 11.54
CA ALA A 494 -5.94 7.14 11.34
C ALA A 494 -4.97 7.96 10.46
N ALA A 495 -3.67 7.90 10.77
CA ALA A 495 -2.63 8.59 10.00
C ALA A 495 -2.58 8.07 8.55
N TRP A 496 -2.61 6.74 8.36
CA TRP A 496 -2.64 6.11 7.04
C TRP A 496 -3.87 6.54 6.23
N THR A 497 -5.04 6.60 6.87
CA THR A 497 -6.30 7.01 6.20
C THR A 497 -6.21 8.45 5.69
N LEU A 498 -5.71 9.39 6.51
CA LEU A 498 -5.56 10.78 6.06
C LEU A 498 -4.48 10.91 4.98
N ALA A 499 -3.35 10.24 5.16
CA ALA A 499 -2.25 10.24 4.19
C ALA A 499 -2.68 9.71 2.83
N TYR A 500 -3.53 8.68 2.80
CA TYR A 500 -4.13 8.17 1.58
C TYR A 500 -4.96 9.25 0.89
N ALA A 501 -5.90 9.87 1.61
CA ALA A 501 -6.76 10.92 1.07
C ALA A 501 -5.93 12.10 0.54
N ALA A 502 -4.90 12.52 1.27
CA ALA A 502 -4.00 13.59 0.86
C ALA A 502 -3.24 13.25 -0.43
N THR A 503 -2.74 12.03 -0.53
CA THR A 503 -1.95 11.58 -1.69
C THR A 503 -2.77 11.50 -2.97
N VAL A 504 -4.04 11.12 -2.88
CA VAL A 504 -4.91 10.97 -4.06
C VAL A 504 -5.71 12.23 -4.40
N ALA A 505 -5.69 13.26 -3.56
CA ALA A 505 -6.54 14.43 -3.72
C ALA A 505 -6.23 15.22 -5.02
N GLU A 506 -4.97 15.29 -5.46
CA GLU A 506 -4.61 15.90 -6.76
C GLU A 506 -5.20 15.15 -7.97
N ALA A 507 -5.60 13.89 -7.78
CA ALA A 507 -6.18 13.10 -8.84
C ALA A 507 -7.68 13.33 -9.02
N GLU A 508 -8.31 14.24 -8.25
CA GLU A 508 -9.74 14.56 -8.33
C GLU A 508 -10.63 13.32 -8.36
N VAL A 509 -10.40 12.43 -7.40
CA VAL A 509 -11.24 11.23 -7.22
C VAL A 509 -12.67 11.68 -6.93
N GLU A 510 -13.66 11.09 -7.59
CA GLU A 510 -15.08 11.39 -7.39
C GLU A 510 -15.58 10.81 -6.06
N VAL A 511 -15.25 9.54 -5.79
CA VAL A 511 -15.60 8.84 -4.56
C VAL A 511 -14.39 8.07 -4.03
N LEU A 512 -14.02 8.33 -2.79
CA LEU A 512 -12.94 7.66 -2.06
C LEU A 512 -13.53 6.82 -0.92
N THR A 513 -13.23 5.52 -0.91
CA THR A 513 -13.72 4.59 0.12
C THR A 513 -12.54 3.89 0.79
N LEU A 514 -12.32 4.17 2.08
CA LEU A 514 -11.14 3.68 2.84
C LEU A 514 -11.49 2.76 4.01
N SER A 515 -12.76 2.40 4.17
CA SER A 515 -13.21 1.47 5.19
C SER A 515 -14.53 0.81 4.82
N THR A 516 -14.89 -0.25 5.54
CA THR A 516 -16.28 -0.70 5.66
C THR A 516 -16.93 -0.03 6.88
N LEU A 517 -18.21 -0.29 7.13
CA LEU A 517 -18.87 0.16 8.35
C LEU A 517 -18.43 -0.69 9.56
N ALA A 518 -18.52 -2.01 9.45
CA ALA A 518 -18.24 -2.95 10.52
C ALA A 518 -17.18 -4.01 10.11
N GLY A 519 -16.85 -4.89 11.05
CA GLY A 519 -15.88 -5.96 10.86
C GLY A 519 -14.42 -5.52 10.85
N PRO A 520 -13.51 -6.39 10.37
CA PRO A 520 -12.06 -6.14 10.37
C PRO A 520 -11.58 -4.91 9.59
N PHE A 521 -12.37 -4.46 8.62
CA PHE A 521 -12.09 -3.28 7.79
C PHE A 521 -12.91 -2.05 8.24
N GLY A 522 -13.70 -2.23 9.30
CA GLY A 522 -14.75 -1.32 9.73
C GLY A 522 -14.28 -0.15 10.58
N LEU A 523 -15.25 0.62 11.05
CA LEU A 523 -15.05 1.80 11.88
C LEU A 523 -15.40 1.58 13.35
N VAL A 524 -16.00 0.46 13.69
CA VAL A 524 -16.43 0.13 15.05
C VAL A 524 -15.44 -0.83 15.68
N ALA A 525 -14.97 -0.50 16.89
CA ALA A 525 -13.97 -1.28 17.58
C ALA A 525 -14.55 -2.63 18.05
N GLY A 526 -13.82 -3.70 17.78
CA GLY A 526 -14.08 -5.02 18.33
C GLY A 526 -13.43 -5.24 19.70
N PRO A 527 -13.56 -6.45 20.26
CA PRO A 527 -12.93 -6.79 21.53
C PRO A 527 -11.40 -6.78 21.45
N GLY A 528 -10.74 -6.30 22.50
CA GLY A 528 -9.27 -6.33 22.61
C GLY A 528 -8.55 -5.29 21.75
N GLU A 529 -9.24 -4.24 21.31
CA GLU A 529 -8.68 -3.12 20.55
C GLU A 529 -8.30 -1.92 21.45
N PRO A 530 -7.54 -0.93 20.94
CA PRO A 530 -7.18 0.28 21.69
C PRO A 530 -8.37 1.12 22.17
N VAL A 531 -9.49 1.02 21.45
CA VAL A 531 -10.75 1.67 21.77
C VAL A 531 -11.72 0.63 22.32
N LYS A 532 -12.61 1.06 23.24
CA LYS A 532 -13.63 0.18 23.83
C LYS A 532 -14.53 -0.41 22.74
N GLU A 533 -14.88 -1.69 22.89
CA GLU A 533 -15.82 -2.38 21.99
C GLU A 533 -17.12 -1.60 21.79
N GLY A 534 -17.57 -1.51 20.53
CA GLY A 534 -18.75 -0.76 20.12
C GLY A 534 -18.54 0.76 19.97
N PHE A 535 -17.33 1.27 20.26
CA PHE A 535 -17.01 2.69 20.05
C PHE A 535 -16.27 2.90 18.73
N PRO A 536 -16.31 4.11 18.15
CA PRO A 536 -15.61 4.40 16.90
C PRO A 536 -14.07 4.31 17.03
N ARG A 537 -13.44 3.59 16.09
CA ARG A 537 -11.97 3.52 15.92
C ARG A 537 -11.39 4.90 15.55
N PRO A 538 -10.09 5.15 15.76
CA PRO A 538 -9.47 6.45 15.43
C PRO A 538 -9.72 6.93 13.99
N LEU A 539 -9.68 6.02 13.00
CA LEU A 539 -9.93 6.39 11.60
C LEU A 539 -11.36 6.88 11.32
N PHE A 540 -12.34 6.59 12.18
CA PHE A 540 -13.71 7.11 12.04
C PHE A 540 -13.72 8.63 12.03
N TYR A 541 -12.99 9.24 12.96
CA TYR A 541 -12.94 10.70 13.09
C TYR A 541 -12.25 11.35 11.89
N VAL A 542 -11.23 10.69 11.33
CA VAL A 542 -10.57 11.13 10.09
C VAL A 542 -11.54 11.09 8.91
N LEU A 543 -12.25 9.97 8.72
CA LEU A 543 -13.25 9.87 7.65
C LEU A 543 -14.40 10.86 7.83
N ARG A 544 -14.82 11.14 9.07
CA ARG A 544 -15.83 12.18 9.34
C ARG A 544 -15.32 13.55 8.93
N TRP A 545 -14.10 13.92 9.32
CA TRP A 545 -13.50 15.19 8.89
C TRP A 545 -13.37 15.29 7.37
N LEU A 546 -12.99 14.21 6.69
CA LEU A 546 -12.95 14.19 5.22
C LEU A 546 -14.35 14.31 4.60
N ALA A 547 -15.37 13.65 5.17
CA ALA A 547 -16.74 13.73 4.71
C ALA A 547 -17.33 15.13 4.91
N GLU A 548 -16.99 15.82 6.00
CA GLU A 548 -17.36 17.22 6.24
C GLU A 548 -16.76 18.17 5.19
N LEU A 549 -15.56 17.87 4.69
CA LEU A 549 -14.86 18.67 3.67
C LEU A 549 -15.21 18.28 2.22
N SER A 550 -15.99 17.21 2.02
CA SER A 550 -16.37 16.69 0.71
C SER A 550 -16.98 17.77 -0.18
N GLY A 551 -16.45 17.94 -1.40
CA GLY A 551 -16.95 18.92 -2.38
C GLY A 551 -16.52 20.36 -2.12
N GLY A 552 -15.79 20.64 -1.03
CA GLY A 552 -15.09 21.92 -0.82
C GLY A 552 -13.95 22.11 -1.82
N GLU A 553 -13.54 23.36 -2.02
CA GLU A 553 -12.41 23.70 -2.88
C GLU A 553 -11.12 23.28 -2.18
N GLY A 554 -10.35 22.38 -2.80
CA GLY A 554 -9.18 21.77 -2.19
C GLY A 554 -8.03 22.76 -1.98
N ILE A 555 -7.24 22.49 -0.95
CA ILE A 555 -5.99 23.21 -0.66
C ILE A 555 -4.89 22.17 -0.54
N ALA A 556 -3.96 22.19 -1.49
CA ALA A 556 -2.81 21.31 -1.46
C ALA A 556 -1.84 21.78 -0.37
N ILE A 557 -1.44 20.83 0.47
CA ILE A 557 -0.45 21.02 1.53
C ILE A 557 0.88 20.50 1.01
N GLU A 558 1.81 21.41 0.76
CA GLU A 558 3.13 21.10 0.24
C GLU A 558 4.15 21.01 1.38
N THR A 559 5.04 20.02 1.29
CA THR A 559 6.07 19.71 2.28
C THR A 559 7.29 19.13 1.59
N CYS A 560 8.48 19.45 2.08
CA CYS A 560 9.74 18.90 1.60
C CYS A 560 10.07 17.51 2.20
N VAL A 561 9.25 17.02 3.14
CA VAL A 561 9.42 15.74 3.85
C VAL A 561 8.11 14.95 3.88
N ALA A 562 7.61 14.64 2.68
CA ALA A 562 6.38 13.85 2.47
C ALA A 562 6.46 12.42 3.06
N ASP A 563 7.67 11.93 3.35
CA ASP A 563 7.92 10.67 4.08
C ASP A 563 7.61 10.78 5.59
N ARG A 564 7.37 11.99 6.10
CA ARG A 564 7.15 12.24 7.54
C ARG A 564 5.82 12.88 7.86
N VAL A 565 5.37 13.82 7.04
CA VAL A 565 4.11 14.54 7.22
C VAL A 565 3.41 14.63 5.88
N LEU A 566 2.12 14.31 5.86
CA LEU A 566 1.23 14.55 4.73
C LEU A 566 -0.04 15.24 5.20
N GLY A 567 -0.74 15.90 4.28
CA GLY A 567 -1.99 16.55 4.60
C GLY A 567 -2.73 17.06 3.38
N LEU A 568 -3.94 17.53 3.64
CA LEU A 568 -4.79 18.22 2.67
C LEU A 568 -5.60 19.27 3.41
N GLY A 569 -6.06 20.28 2.69
CA GLY A 569 -7.02 21.25 3.21
C GLY A 569 -8.20 21.44 2.28
N ALA A 570 -9.19 22.18 2.76
CA ALA A 570 -10.29 22.68 1.95
C ALA A 570 -10.81 24.00 2.48
N GLU A 571 -11.32 24.82 1.57
CA GLU A 571 -12.17 25.95 1.87
C GLU A 571 -13.64 25.54 1.64
N LEU A 572 -14.46 25.63 2.69
CA LEU A 572 -15.89 25.33 2.64
C LEU A 572 -16.64 26.33 3.49
N ASP A 573 -17.69 26.94 2.92
CA ASP A 573 -18.53 27.95 3.58
C ASP A 573 -17.73 29.10 4.23
N GLY A 574 -16.61 29.49 3.60
CA GLY A 574 -15.70 30.55 4.07
C GLY A 574 -14.78 30.15 5.23
N THR A 575 -14.79 28.87 5.63
CA THR A 575 -13.86 28.33 6.64
C THR A 575 -12.76 27.54 5.96
N ILE A 576 -11.51 27.85 6.30
CA ILE A 576 -10.35 27.07 5.86
C ILE A 576 -10.03 26.01 6.90
N THR A 577 -10.05 24.74 6.48
CA THR A 577 -9.68 23.61 7.33
C THR A 577 -8.49 22.88 6.73
N LEU A 578 -7.46 22.64 7.54
CA LEU A 578 -6.29 21.83 7.19
C LEU A 578 -6.28 20.55 8.02
N LEU A 579 -5.97 19.44 7.37
CA LEU A 579 -5.77 18.14 8.01
C LEU A 579 -4.32 17.71 7.81
N LEU A 580 -3.62 17.34 8.88
CA LEU A 580 -2.22 16.91 8.85
C LEU A 580 -2.04 15.58 9.57
N ALA A 581 -1.28 14.65 9.00
CA ALA A 581 -0.89 13.38 9.60
C ALA A 581 0.63 13.31 9.77
N ASN A 582 1.08 12.90 10.95
CA ASN A 582 2.45 12.40 11.14
C ASN A 582 2.51 10.93 10.70
N LEU A 583 3.46 10.57 9.85
CA LEU A 583 3.63 9.21 9.31
C LEU A 583 4.72 8.41 10.03
N THR A 584 5.28 8.97 11.11
CA THR A 584 6.46 8.42 11.77
C THR A 584 6.20 8.11 13.25
N PRO A 585 7.02 7.23 13.85
CA PRO A 585 6.98 6.99 15.30
C PRO A 585 7.59 8.15 16.12
N ASN A 586 8.12 9.18 15.47
CA ASN A 586 8.79 10.33 16.10
C ASN A 586 7.89 11.57 16.03
N PRO A 587 7.88 12.43 17.06
CA PRO A 587 7.19 13.71 16.97
C PRO A 587 7.72 14.57 15.82
N GLN A 588 6.80 15.20 15.08
CA GLN A 588 7.12 16.16 14.02
C GLN A 588 6.64 17.55 14.43
N THR A 589 7.42 18.58 14.13
CA THR A 589 7.02 19.98 14.31
C THR A 589 6.84 20.60 12.96
N VAL A 590 5.63 21.07 12.68
CA VAL A 590 5.28 21.75 11.43
C VAL A 590 5.05 23.23 11.68
N THR A 591 5.57 24.07 10.80
CA THR A 591 5.37 25.52 10.87
C THR A 591 4.39 25.93 9.78
N LEU A 592 3.25 26.47 10.18
CA LEU A 592 2.23 26.99 9.27
C LEU A 592 2.47 28.47 9.01
N ALA A 593 2.76 28.82 7.76
CA ALA A 593 3.08 30.19 7.35
C ALA A 593 1.88 31.16 7.41
N GLU A 594 0.64 30.68 7.28
CA GLU A 594 -0.55 31.55 7.29
C GLU A 594 -0.83 32.13 8.69
N PRO A 595 -0.81 33.46 8.86
CA PRO A 595 -1.16 34.08 10.14
C PRO A 595 -2.67 33.97 10.38
N GLY A 596 -3.08 33.70 11.62
CA GLY A 596 -4.50 33.65 11.97
C GLY A 596 -4.74 33.00 13.33
N ARG A 597 -5.94 33.21 13.88
CA ARG A 597 -6.38 32.44 15.05
C ARG A 597 -6.75 31.04 14.58
N ARG A 598 -6.26 30.02 15.28
CA ARG A 598 -6.47 28.63 14.88
C ARG A 598 -7.20 27.88 15.97
N ARG A 599 -8.03 26.91 15.56
CA ARG A 599 -8.55 25.87 16.44
C ARG A 599 -7.95 24.54 16.04
N LEU A 600 -7.33 23.86 17.01
CA LEU A 600 -6.67 22.58 16.83
C LEU A 600 -7.50 21.47 17.49
N LEU A 601 -7.84 20.44 16.71
CA LEU A 601 -8.28 19.14 17.21
C LEU A 601 -7.16 18.14 16.93
N LEU A 602 -6.86 17.28 17.89
CA LEU A 602 -5.74 16.34 17.78
C LEU A 602 -6.18 14.93 18.19
N LEU A 603 -5.95 13.96 17.29
CA LEU A 603 -6.00 12.54 17.58
C LEU A 603 -4.58 12.09 17.90
N ASP A 604 -4.29 11.87 19.17
CA ASP A 604 -2.98 11.42 19.64
C ASP A 604 -3.10 10.41 20.79
N GLU A 605 -1.95 10.02 21.35
CA GLU A 605 -1.89 9.11 22.49
C GLU A 605 -2.67 9.64 23.70
N GLY A 606 -2.65 10.96 23.94
CA GLY A 606 -3.36 11.60 25.04
C GLY A 606 -4.87 11.48 24.87
N TRP A 607 -5.37 11.72 23.66
CA TRP A 607 -6.77 11.54 23.28
C TRP A 607 -7.26 10.11 23.50
N LEU A 608 -6.48 9.10 23.06
CA LEU A 608 -6.80 7.69 23.33
C LEU A 608 -6.83 7.37 24.82
N ARG A 609 -5.84 7.85 25.59
CA ARG A 609 -5.79 7.65 27.05
C ARG A 609 -6.96 8.31 27.79
N ASN A 610 -7.54 9.35 27.21
CA ASN A 610 -8.74 10.03 27.72
C ASN A 610 -10.06 9.38 27.24
N GLY A 611 -9.97 8.17 26.68
CA GLY A 611 -11.14 7.34 26.34
C GLY A 611 -11.69 7.58 24.93
N ALA A 612 -10.89 8.16 24.02
CA ALA A 612 -11.23 8.29 22.60
C ALA A 612 -12.60 8.94 22.34
N ARG A 613 -12.96 9.93 23.17
CA ARG A 613 -14.23 10.68 23.08
C ARG A 613 -14.20 11.62 21.87
N GLU A 614 -15.32 12.28 21.62
CA GLU A 614 -15.41 13.35 20.62
C GLU A 614 -14.24 14.35 20.77
N PRO A 615 -13.40 14.55 19.73
CA PRO A 615 -12.25 15.45 19.81
C PRO A 615 -12.68 16.90 20.03
N GLU A 616 -12.10 17.55 21.04
CA GLU A 616 -12.43 18.94 21.39
C GLU A 616 -11.45 19.92 20.76
N ALA A 617 -11.99 20.95 20.11
CA ALA A 617 -11.20 22.00 19.47
C ALA A 617 -10.64 23.00 20.51
N ARG A 618 -9.32 23.20 20.49
CA ARG A 618 -8.59 24.09 21.40
C ARG A 618 -8.01 25.29 20.66
N PRO A 619 -8.00 26.50 21.24
CA PRO A 619 -7.28 27.64 20.66
C PRO A 619 -5.78 27.32 20.51
N HIS A 620 -5.19 27.66 19.37
CA HIS A 620 -3.76 27.51 19.10
C HIS A 620 -3.22 28.78 18.45
N GLU A 621 -2.35 29.49 19.17
CA GLU A 621 -1.80 30.79 18.75
C GLU A 621 -0.39 30.69 18.15
N SER A 622 0.31 29.58 18.38
CA SER A 622 1.66 29.36 17.84
C SER A 622 1.62 29.09 16.33
N ALA A 623 2.63 29.59 15.61
CA ALA A 623 2.86 29.22 14.21
C ALA A 623 3.16 27.71 14.08
N ASP A 624 3.83 27.15 15.09
CA ASP A 624 4.26 25.76 15.13
C ASP A 624 3.18 24.85 15.73
N VAL A 625 2.95 23.72 15.08
CA VAL A 625 2.09 22.63 15.57
C VAL A 625 2.96 21.40 15.78
N VAL A 626 2.90 20.82 16.97
CA VAL A 626 3.58 19.55 17.28
C VAL A 626 2.62 18.41 17.02
N LEU A 627 3.02 17.49 16.15
CA LEU A 627 2.32 16.26 15.83
C LEU A 627 3.06 15.10 16.50
N PRO A 628 2.55 14.53 17.62
CA PRO A 628 3.08 13.29 18.20
C PRO A 628 3.10 12.13 17.20
N ALA A 629 3.73 11.02 17.58
CA ALA A 629 3.83 9.81 16.76
C ALA A 629 2.46 9.39 16.21
N TYR A 630 2.36 9.26 14.88
CA TYR A 630 1.12 8.91 14.16
C TYR A 630 -0.10 9.80 14.49
N ALA A 631 0.11 11.00 15.02
CA ALA A 631 -0.98 11.89 15.36
C ALA A 631 -1.61 12.49 14.10
N VAL A 632 -2.92 12.74 14.18
CA VAL A 632 -3.68 13.43 13.14
C VAL A 632 -4.27 14.71 13.72
N ALA A 633 -4.02 15.83 13.04
CA ALA A 633 -4.51 17.14 13.43
C ALA A 633 -5.54 17.67 12.44
N ARG A 634 -6.58 18.30 12.97
CA ARG A 634 -7.48 19.19 12.23
C ARG A 634 -7.28 20.61 12.73
N ILE A 635 -7.06 21.53 11.79
CA ILE A 635 -6.73 22.92 12.06
C ILE A 635 -7.72 23.79 11.31
N GLU A 636 -8.56 24.49 12.04
CA GLU A 636 -9.50 25.47 11.49
C GLU A 636 -8.87 26.85 11.61
N ILE A 637 -8.73 27.55 10.48
CA ILE A 637 -8.22 28.92 10.40
C ILE A 637 -9.43 29.86 10.41
N LEU A 638 -9.49 30.73 11.42
CA LEU A 638 -10.61 31.65 11.70
C LEU A 638 -10.41 33.06 11.13
#